data_AF-A0A022LCU3-F1
#
_entry.id   AF-A0A022LCU3-F1
#
_cell.length_a   1.000
_cell.length_b   1.000
_cell.length_c   1.000
_cell.angle_alpha   90.00
_cell.angle_beta   90.00
_cell.angle_gamma   90.00
#
_symmetry.space_group_name_H-M   'P 1'
#
loop_
_entity.id
_entity.type
_entity.pdbx_description
1 polymer ?
#
loop_
_entity_poly.entity_id
_entity_poly.type
_entity_poly.pdbx_seq_one_letter_code
_entity_poly.pdbx_strand_id
1 'polypeptide(L)'
;MSTVPAPPVPRSEYPSPYLRLLIVVTVIVGLNYIVWRWLFSVNWDAWWIAVPLVLAETYSLIDSILFAVTMWRLRRRPEPPPAPEGLSVDVFITTYNEPLELVLNTAAAAKRIRYPHRTWILDDGARPELRAAAEELGVDYLTRSASWTNKPRHAKAGNLINALLHTDGEFLLILDADQVPEPEILDRTLGYFTDEGMALVQTPQYFTNVPESDPLGSQAPLFYGPIQQGKDGWNAAFFCGSNAVLRREALMQLGITGYVKAVEDGVDRALRTAGRVIRRAQRAVPADQPEVGEALGSVRRAVRTARAELRAGGSLAEITYGFQQTVDAAARTVVDADMGAIRADLEAIAALDEHGSDAMVLDDLVLDQLADREWSPLGAVESVRALIRAVDIDRADEAEPTQALATISVTEDMATAMRLHAAGWRTAYHHEVLAYGLAPEDPKTMLTQRLRWAQGTIQVMLRENPLVQRGLTLAQRLMYWSTMWSYLSGFAALAYFAAPVIYLTLGVLPVQAWSVDFFARLIPFLVLSQLLFFIAGRGNPTWRGQQYSLALFPVWIAACWTAARNVYFGKPLDFAVTPKTRQGEDATPWYLFRPQLIVMAFLVVAAVIGVVRLYLGAISVLGVTANLVWVVFDLFILSVVIRAARYRGPDREGAT
;
A
#
# COMPACT_ATOMS: atom_id res chain seq x y z
N MET A 1 -45.21 -28.07 16.22
CA MET A 1 -43.90 -27.42 16.36
C MET A 1 -44.12 -25.96 16.65
N SER A 2 -43.92 -25.56 17.91
CA SER A 2 -44.00 -24.16 18.34
C SER A 2 -42.75 -23.43 17.84
N THR A 3 -42.94 -22.46 16.96
CA THR A 3 -41.89 -21.55 16.49
C THR A 3 -41.49 -20.64 17.64
N VAL A 4 -40.43 -21.02 18.36
CA VAL A 4 -39.74 -20.11 19.28
C VAL A 4 -39.15 -18.97 18.42
N PRO A 5 -39.54 -17.70 18.65
CA PRO A 5 -38.92 -16.58 17.94
C PRO A 5 -37.43 -16.56 18.27
N ALA A 6 -36.59 -16.43 17.24
CA ALA A 6 -35.14 -16.31 17.41
C ALA A 6 -34.83 -15.18 18.41
N PRO A 7 -33.88 -15.37 19.34
CA PRO A 7 -33.53 -14.34 20.30
C PRO A 7 -33.13 -13.05 19.55
N PRO A 8 -33.50 -11.86 20.05
CA PRO A 8 -33.18 -10.61 19.39
C PRO A 8 -31.66 -10.49 19.26
N VAL A 9 -31.17 -10.36 18.01
CA VAL A 9 -29.76 -10.10 17.72
C VAL A 9 -29.32 -8.86 18.51
N PRO A 10 -28.27 -8.93 19.33
CA PRO A 10 -27.86 -7.78 20.12
C PRO A 10 -27.48 -6.63 19.16
N ARG A 11 -27.92 -5.41 19.45
CA ARG A 11 -27.68 -4.27 18.56
C ARG A 11 -26.27 -3.75 18.76
N SER A 12 -25.54 -3.49 17.68
CA SER A 12 -24.24 -2.84 17.77
C SER A 12 -24.35 -1.48 18.47
N GLU A 13 -23.46 -1.21 19.41
CA GLU A 13 -23.43 0.07 20.11
C GLU A 13 -22.74 1.12 19.24
N TYR A 14 -23.46 2.20 18.97
CA TYR A 14 -22.94 3.40 18.32
C TYR A 14 -22.54 4.44 19.38
N PRO A 15 -21.78 5.48 19.00
CA PRO A 15 -21.30 6.46 19.96
C PRO A 15 -22.45 7.19 20.65
N SER A 16 -22.24 7.55 21.91
CA SER A 16 -23.20 8.34 22.68
C SER A 16 -23.44 9.71 22.02
N PRO A 17 -24.63 10.33 22.21
CA PRO A 17 -24.90 11.68 21.72
C PRO A 17 -23.89 12.70 22.26
N TYR A 18 -23.36 12.50 23.47
CA TYR A 18 -22.32 13.34 24.05
C TYR A 18 -20.99 13.28 23.29
N LEU A 19 -20.58 12.10 22.82
CA LEU A 19 -19.38 11.99 21.98
C LEU A 19 -19.57 12.71 20.65
N ARG A 20 -20.75 12.59 20.04
CA ARG A 20 -21.08 13.31 18.80
C ARG A 20 -21.09 14.83 19.00
N LEU A 21 -21.65 15.31 20.11
CA LEU A 21 -21.60 16.73 20.47
C LEU A 21 -20.14 17.21 20.60
N LEU A 22 -19.31 16.46 21.33
CA LEU A 22 -17.89 16.78 21.47
C LEU A 22 -17.17 16.83 20.11
N ILE A 23 -17.46 15.88 19.22
CA ILE A 23 -16.93 15.88 17.85
C ILE A 23 -17.30 17.17 17.13
N VAL A 24 -18.59 17.54 17.11
CA VAL A 24 -19.06 18.75 16.41
C VAL A 24 -18.40 20.00 16.98
N VAL A 25 -18.36 20.15 18.31
CA VAL A 25 -17.74 21.30 18.97
C VAL A 25 -16.25 21.37 18.67
N THR A 26 -15.53 20.23 18.71
CA THR A 26 -14.10 20.17 18.39
C THR A 26 -13.84 20.62 16.96
N VAL A 27 -14.63 20.15 15.98
CA VAL A 27 -14.50 20.53 14.57
C VAL A 27 -14.80 22.01 14.35
N ILE A 28 -15.86 22.55 14.95
CA ILE A 28 -16.22 23.97 14.83
C ILE A 28 -15.11 24.86 15.41
N VAL A 29 -14.62 24.54 16.60
CA VAL A 29 -13.56 25.32 17.27
C VAL A 29 -12.24 25.22 16.50
N GLY A 30 -11.90 24.04 15.97
CA GLY A 30 -10.71 23.84 15.13
C GLY A 30 -10.78 24.60 13.81
N LEU A 31 -11.92 24.55 13.11
CA LEU A 31 -12.15 25.34 11.89
C LEU A 31 -12.07 26.83 12.18
N ASN A 32 -12.68 27.28 13.28
CA ASN A 32 -12.59 28.68 13.71
C ASN A 32 -11.14 29.12 13.94
N TYR A 33 -10.34 28.29 14.61
CA TYR A 33 -8.92 28.56 14.84
C TYR A 33 -8.14 28.66 13.53
N ILE A 34 -8.19 27.64 12.66
CA ILE A 34 -7.37 27.60 11.44
C ILE A 34 -7.79 28.65 10.41
N VAL A 35 -9.10 28.88 10.23
CA VAL A 35 -9.57 29.97 9.35
C VAL A 35 -9.06 31.32 9.84
N TRP A 36 -9.14 31.57 11.15
CA TRP A 36 -8.59 32.79 11.73
C TRP A 36 -7.07 32.88 11.57
N ARG A 37 -6.35 31.75 11.72
CA ARG A 37 -4.90 31.70 11.52
C ARG A 37 -4.52 32.21 10.13
N TRP A 38 -5.13 31.64 9.08
CA TRP A 38 -4.87 32.02 7.68
C TRP A 38 -5.24 33.46 7.36
N LEU A 39 -6.39 33.94 7.84
CA LEU A 39 -6.91 35.25 7.44
C LEU A 39 -6.29 36.42 8.22
N PHE A 40 -5.93 36.21 9.48
CA PHE A 40 -5.62 37.33 10.38
C PHE A 40 -4.33 37.17 11.20
N SER A 41 -3.76 35.97 11.30
CA SER A 41 -2.66 35.72 12.25
C SER A 41 -1.31 35.45 11.59
N VAL A 42 -1.28 35.06 10.30
CA VAL A 42 -0.02 34.79 9.58
C VAL A 42 0.84 36.05 9.53
N ASN A 43 2.10 35.91 9.97
CA ASN A 43 3.12 36.93 9.78
C ASN A 43 3.76 36.78 8.39
N TRP A 44 3.35 37.61 7.44
CA TRP A 44 3.86 37.56 6.06
C TRP A 44 5.28 38.09 5.91
N ASP A 45 5.76 38.94 6.83
CA ASP A 45 7.16 39.37 6.85
C ASP A 45 8.11 38.21 7.17
N ALA A 46 7.61 37.23 7.94
CA ALA A 46 8.28 35.99 8.28
C ALA A 46 7.63 34.77 7.62
N TRP A 47 7.18 34.90 6.36
CA TRP A 47 6.42 33.86 5.65
C TRP A 47 7.12 32.49 5.64
N TRP A 48 8.45 32.46 5.60
CA TRP A 48 9.26 31.25 5.54
C TRP A 48 9.17 30.39 6.82
N ILE A 49 8.69 30.94 7.94
CA ILE A 49 8.33 30.18 9.17
C ILE A 49 6.82 30.11 9.32
N ALA A 50 6.13 31.24 9.08
CA ALA A 50 4.71 31.37 9.33
C ALA A 50 3.88 30.43 8.44
N VAL A 51 4.23 30.31 7.16
CA VAL A 51 3.54 29.44 6.19
C VAL A 51 3.74 27.96 6.54
N PRO A 52 4.97 27.44 6.75
CA PRO A 52 5.16 26.06 7.22
C PRO A 52 4.41 25.74 8.51
N LEU A 53 4.39 26.67 9.48
CA LEU A 53 3.67 26.46 10.74
C LEU A 53 2.15 26.37 10.52
N VAL A 54 1.53 27.33 9.81
CA VAL A 54 0.08 27.29 9.57
C VAL A 54 -0.32 26.10 8.68
N LEU A 55 0.55 25.65 7.77
CA LEU A 55 0.35 24.41 7.01
C LEU A 55 0.37 23.18 7.93
N ALA A 56 1.30 23.11 8.87
CA ALA A 56 1.35 22.03 9.85
C ALA A 56 0.11 22.03 10.77
N GLU A 57 -0.34 23.21 11.22
CA GLU A 57 -1.59 23.36 11.98
C GLU A 57 -2.82 22.97 11.16
N THR A 58 -2.86 23.32 9.87
CA THR A 58 -3.92 22.89 8.95
C THR A 58 -3.90 21.38 8.77
N TYR A 59 -2.72 20.76 8.65
CA TYR A 59 -2.56 19.31 8.59
C TYR A 59 -3.16 18.64 9.82
N SER A 60 -2.84 19.13 11.02
CA SER A 60 -3.34 18.60 12.29
C SER A 60 -4.85 18.78 12.46
N LEU A 61 -5.43 19.87 11.92
CA LEU A 61 -6.88 20.03 11.87
C LEU A 61 -7.51 18.98 10.95
N ILE A 62 -6.97 18.77 9.75
CA ILE A 62 -7.48 17.76 8.82
C ILE A 62 -7.40 16.37 9.46
N ASP A 63 -6.28 16.04 10.12
CA ASP A 63 -6.12 14.78 10.84
C ASP A 63 -7.15 14.62 11.97
N SER A 64 -7.36 15.68 12.76
CA SER A 64 -8.38 15.72 13.81
C SER A 64 -9.80 15.56 13.27
N ILE A 65 -10.12 16.16 12.12
CA ILE A 65 -11.41 15.99 11.44
C ILE A 65 -11.57 14.55 10.94
N LEU A 66 -10.55 13.97 10.33
CA LEU A 66 -10.58 12.58 9.85
C LEU A 66 -10.74 11.59 11.00
N PHE A 67 -10.06 11.82 12.13
CA PHE A 67 -10.27 11.07 13.35
C PHE A 67 -11.70 11.23 13.88
N ALA A 68 -12.21 12.46 13.96
CA ALA A 68 -13.58 12.75 14.36
C ALA A 68 -14.63 12.03 13.48
N VAL A 69 -14.47 12.04 12.15
CA VAL A 69 -15.34 11.31 11.22
C VAL A 69 -15.25 9.81 11.45
N THR A 70 -14.06 9.28 11.71
CA THR A 70 -13.87 7.85 12.04
C THR A 70 -14.63 7.50 13.33
N MET A 71 -14.53 8.34 14.37
CA MET A 71 -15.20 8.13 15.65
C MET A 71 -16.71 8.35 15.60
N TRP A 72 -17.23 9.12 14.63
CA TRP A 72 -18.66 9.40 14.47
C TRP A 72 -19.52 8.14 14.34
N ARG A 73 -18.96 7.09 13.74
CA ARG A 73 -19.56 5.75 13.62
C ARG A 73 -18.71 4.67 14.28
N LEU A 74 -18.04 4.96 15.39
CA LEU A 74 -17.43 3.90 16.19
C LEU A 74 -18.48 2.83 16.52
N ARG A 75 -18.25 1.62 16.00
CA ARG A 75 -19.18 0.50 16.10
C ARG A 75 -18.57 -0.58 16.98
N ARG A 76 -19.19 -0.81 18.13
CA ARG A 76 -18.90 -1.99 18.96
C ARG A 76 -19.83 -3.09 18.54
N ARG A 77 -19.27 -4.13 17.90
CA ARG A 77 -20.05 -5.30 17.51
C ARG A 77 -20.38 -6.12 18.77
N PRO A 78 -21.58 -6.70 18.82
CA PRO A 78 -21.92 -7.67 19.86
C PRO A 78 -21.20 -9.01 19.61
N GLU A 79 -21.53 -9.99 20.45
CA GLU A 79 -21.22 -11.40 20.21
C GLU A 79 -21.52 -11.80 18.74
N PRO A 80 -20.59 -12.48 18.07
CA PRO A 80 -20.75 -12.89 16.69
C PRO A 80 -21.88 -13.94 16.58
N PRO A 81 -22.56 -14.02 15.43
CA PRO A 81 -23.42 -15.17 15.15
C PRO A 81 -22.63 -16.48 15.25
N PRO A 82 -23.26 -17.60 15.60
CA PRO A 82 -22.59 -18.90 15.59
C PRO A 82 -22.11 -19.23 14.17
N ALA A 83 -20.96 -19.89 14.06
CA ALA A 83 -20.45 -20.39 12.79
C ALA A 83 -21.46 -21.39 12.18
N PRO A 84 -21.87 -21.21 10.91
CA PRO A 84 -22.69 -22.20 10.22
C PRO A 84 -21.95 -23.54 10.14
N GLU A 85 -22.67 -24.66 10.19
CA GLU A 85 -22.09 -25.99 10.01
C GLU A 85 -21.76 -26.27 8.53
N GLY A 86 -20.74 -27.09 8.28
CA GLY A 86 -20.43 -27.61 6.95
C GLY A 86 -19.68 -26.67 6.00
N LEU A 87 -19.25 -25.49 6.47
CA LEU A 87 -18.38 -24.61 5.67
C LEU A 87 -16.98 -25.23 5.56
N SER A 88 -16.38 -25.16 4.39
CA SER A 88 -15.00 -25.62 4.18
C SER A 88 -14.03 -24.47 4.46
N VAL A 89 -12.98 -24.75 5.24
CA VAL A 89 -12.01 -23.73 5.65
C VAL A 89 -10.58 -24.23 5.46
N ASP A 90 -9.76 -23.41 4.80
CA ASP A 90 -8.32 -23.58 4.77
C ASP A 90 -7.65 -22.57 5.71
N VAL A 91 -6.78 -23.05 6.59
CA VAL A 91 -5.95 -22.22 7.47
C VAL A 91 -4.54 -22.14 6.88
N PHE A 92 -4.14 -20.94 6.44
CA PHE A 92 -2.87 -20.68 5.79
C PHE A 92 -1.87 -20.04 6.74
N ILE A 93 -0.72 -20.69 6.93
CA ILE A 93 0.40 -20.19 7.72
C ILE A 93 1.52 -19.81 6.75
N THR A 94 1.75 -18.52 6.56
CA THR A 94 2.76 -18.04 5.60
C THR A 94 4.12 -17.88 6.26
N THR A 95 5.16 -18.43 5.64
CA THR A 95 6.54 -18.35 6.13
C THR A 95 7.55 -18.20 4.98
N TYR A 96 8.70 -17.59 5.28
CA TYR A 96 9.82 -17.42 4.35
C TYR A 96 11.14 -17.88 4.97
N ASN A 97 11.52 -17.29 6.10
CA ASN A 97 12.81 -17.55 6.76
C ASN A 97 12.71 -17.64 8.29
N GLU A 98 11.49 -17.74 8.82
CA GLU A 98 11.25 -17.87 10.25
C GLU A 98 11.78 -19.21 10.80
N PRO A 99 12.22 -19.27 12.07
CA PRO A 99 12.70 -20.51 12.67
C PRO A 99 11.68 -21.65 12.60
N LEU A 100 12.17 -22.88 12.40
CA LEU A 100 11.34 -24.09 12.28
C LEU A 100 10.34 -24.23 13.43
N GLU A 101 10.83 -24.16 14.67
CA GLU A 101 10.01 -24.32 15.88
C GLU A 101 8.89 -23.28 15.97
N LEU A 102 9.15 -22.04 15.56
CA LEU A 102 8.17 -20.97 15.56
C LEU A 102 7.01 -21.29 14.62
N VAL A 103 7.32 -21.76 13.39
CA VAL A 103 6.29 -22.14 12.41
C VAL A 103 5.49 -23.35 12.91
N LEU A 104 6.18 -24.35 13.46
CA LEU A 104 5.54 -25.57 13.97
C LEU A 104 4.64 -25.32 15.18
N ASN A 105 5.01 -24.39 16.07
CA ASN A 105 4.16 -23.99 17.20
C ASN A 105 2.83 -23.40 16.72
N THR A 106 2.88 -22.51 15.73
CA THR A 106 1.69 -21.94 15.11
C THR A 106 0.87 -23.00 14.37
N ALA A 107 1.51 -23.92 13.65
CA ALA A 107 0.83 -25.01 12.95
C ALA A 107 0.14 -25.99 13.91
N ALA A 108 0.80 -26.34 15.02
CA ALA A 108 0.22 -27.19 16.05
C ALA A 108 -0.98 -26.52 16.74
N ALA A 109 -0.94 -25.20 16.93
CA ALA A 109 -2.07 -24.43 17.44
C ALA A 109 -3.21 -24.34 16.42
N ALA A 110 -2.92 -24.10 15.14
CA ALA A 110 -3.91 -24.11 14.08
C ALA A 110 -4.67 -25.44 14.02
N LYS A 111 -3.98 -26.60 14.13
CA LYS A 111 -4.65 -27.91 14.21
C LYS A 111 -5.63 -28.07 15.38
N ARG A 112 -5.47 -27.29 16.45
CA ARG A 112 -6.37 -27.32 17.63
C ARG A 112 -7.58 -26.40 17.48
N ILE A 113 -7.71 -25.66 16.38
CA ILE A 113 -8.92 -24.91 16.07
C ILE A 113 -10.10 -25.89 16.02
N ARG A 114 -11.16 -25.58 16.77
CA ARG A 114 -12.28 -26.50 17.03
C ARG A 114 -13.13 -26.75 15.80
N TYR A 115 -13.33 -25.71 14.98
CA TYR A 115 -14.11 -25.81 13.76
C TYR A 115 -13.37 -26.68 12.72
N PRO A 116 -14.04 -27.61 12.02
CA PRO A 116 -13.40 -28.46 11.01
C PRO A 116 -12.71 -27.64 9.90
N HIS A 117 -11.43 -27.91 9.67
CA HIS A 117 -10.62 -27.16 8.70
C HIS A 117 -9.43 -27.99 8.22
N ARG A 118 -8.75 -27.51 7.16
CA ARG A 118 -7.44 -28.00 6.72
C ARG A 118 -6.36 -26.98 7.06
N THR A 119 -5.23 -27.43 7.60
CA THR A 119 -4.11 -26.55 7.94
C THR A 119 -3.01 -26.69 6.89
N TRP A 120 -2.51 -25.57 6.40
CA TRP A 120 -1.46 -25.52 5.38
C TRP A 120 -0.31 -24.61 5.81
N ILE A 121 0.92 -25.12 5.70
CA ILE A 121 2.13 -24.31 5.76
C ILE A 121 2.51 -23.90 4.34
N LEU A 122 2.55 -22.59 4.09
CA LEU A 122 2.92 -22.00 2.82
C LEU A 122 4.36 -21.49 2.91
N ASP A 123 5.34 -22.29 2.48
CA ASP A 123 6.76 -21.97 2.62
C ASP A 123 7.38 -21.39 1.34
N ASP A 124 7.66 -20.09 1.36
CA ASP A 124 8.37 -19.41 0.28
C ASP A 124 9.88 -19.70 0.27
N GLY A 125 10.43 -20.24 1.36
CA GLY A 125 11.83 -20.66 1.50
C GLY A 125 12.12 -22.05 0.95
N ALA A 126 11.08 -22.86 0.67
CA ALA A 126 11.18 -24.24 0.18
C ALA A 126 12.13 -25.13 1.02
N ARG A 127 11.96 -25.11 2.35
CA ARG A 127 12.86 -25.78 3.31
C ARG A 127 12.49 -27.26 3.48
N PRO A 128 13.40 -28.21 3.15
CA PRO A 128 13.12 -29.64 3.28
C PRO A 128 12.84 -30.08 4.72
N GLU A 129 13.54 -29.51 5.70
CA GLU A 129 13.34 -29.79 7.13
C GLU A 129 11.94 -29.40 7.62
N LEU A 130 11.41 -28.26 7.15
CA LEU A 130 10.07 -27.81 7.51
C LEU A 130 8.99 -28.68 6.87
N ARG A 131 9.23 -29.14 5.64
CA ARG A 131 8.34 -30.11 4.98
C ARG A 131 8.23 -31.41 5.77
N ALA A 132 9.38 -32.00 6.13
CA ALA A 132 9.39 -33.26 6.89
C ALA A 132 8.69 -33.10 8.25
N ALA A 133 8.94 -32.00 8.97
CA ALA A 133 8.29 -31.73 10.23
C ALA A 133 6.78 -31.43 10.11
N ALA A 134 6.35 -30.79 9.02
CA ALA A 134 4.93 -30.58 8.72
C ALA A 134 4.21 -31.91 8.44
N GLU A 135 4.84 -32.80 7.67
CA GLU A 135 4.34 -34.15 7.39
C GLU A 135 4.21 -34.98 8.68
N GLU A 136 5.20 -34.93 9.58
CA GLU A 136 5.14 -35.58 10.90
C GLU A 136 4.02 -35.03 11.78
N LEU A 137 3.80 -33.71 11.75
CA LEU A 137 2.70 -33.07 12.48
C LEU A 137 1.33 -33.35 11.85
N GLY A 138 1.29 -33.91 10.64
CA GLY A 138 0.07 -34.11 9.85
C GLY A 138 -0.58 -32.78 9.45
N VAL A 139 0.23 -31.85 8.95
CA VAL A 139 -0.15 -30.56 8.38
C VAL A 139 0.25 -30.55 6.90
N ASP A 140 -0.64 -30.06 6.03
CA ASP A 140 -0.33 -29.98 4.61
C ASP A 140 0.75 -28.91 4.34
N TYR A 141 1.58 -29.13 3.32
CA TYR A 141 2.72 -28.27 3.01
C TYR A 141 2.74 -27.88 1.52
N LEU A 142 2.86 -26.58 1.26
CA LEU A 142 2.92 -26.03 -0.10
C LEU A 142 4.13 -25.11 -0.27
N THR A 143 4.77 -25.23 -1.44
CA THR A 143 5.76 -24.28 -1.95
C THR A 143 5.26 -23.67 -3.25
N ARG A 144 5.99 -22.70 -3.80
CA ARG A 144 5.68 -22.17 -5.13
C ARG A 144 5.68 -23.27 -6.20
N SER A 145 4.63 -23.29 -7.01
CA SER A 145 4.52 -24.19 -8.16
C SER A 145 5.47 -23.78 -9.28
N ALA A 146 5.64 -24.66 -10.27
CA ALA A 146 6.44 -24.38 -11.46
C ALA A 146 5.91 -23.18 -12.27
N SER A 147 4.62 -22.83 -12.14
CA SER A 147 4.03 -21.69 -12.86
C SER A 147 4.55 -20.33 -12.39
N TRP A 148 5.27 -20.27 -11.27
CA TRP A 148 5.97 -19.06 -10.80
C TRP A 148 7.37 -18.86 -11.39
N THR A 149 7.83 -19.77 -12.26
CA THR A 149 9.12 -19.62 -12.95
C THR A 149 9.10 -18.37 -13.83
N ASN A 150 10.11 -17.50 -13.68
CA ASN A 150 10.21 -16.19 -14.36
C ASN A 150 9.09 -15.17 -14.05
N LYS A 151 8.24 -15.40 -13.04
CA LYS A 151 7.27 -14.42 -12.53
C LYS A 151 7.82 -13.68 -11.30
N PRO A 152 7.50 -12.39 -11.09
CA PRO A 152 7.82 -11.73 -9.84
C PRO A 152 7.11 -12.44 -8.68
N ARG A 153 7.84 -12.78 -7.60
CA ARG A 153 7.28 -13.61 -6.52
C ARG A 153 6.22 -12.91 -5.67
N HIS A 154 6.21 -11.58 -5.65
CA HIS A 154 5.28 -10.75 -4.86
C HIS A 154 5.16 -11.13 -3.36
N ALA A 155 6.23 -11.67 -2.78
CA ALA A 155 6.32 -12.05 -1.37
C ALA A 155 5.05 -12.82 -0.89
N LYS A 156 4.53 -12.47 0.30
CA LYS A 156 3.37 -13.11 0.92
C LYS A 156 2.12 -13.12 0.02
N ALA A 157 1.80 -12.01 -0.64
CA ALA A 157 0.68 -11.92 -1.57
C ALA A 157 0.72 -13.02 -2.64
N GLY A 158 1.89 -13.22 -3.25
CA GLY A 158 2.05 -14.26 -4.26
C GLY A 158 1.95 -15.67 -3.68
N ASN A 159 2.41 -15.88 -2.44
CA ASN A 159 2.37 -17.20 -1.81
C ASN A 159 0.93 -17.62 -1.53
N LEU A 160 0.10 -16.67 -1.08
CA LEU A 160 -1.33 -16.86 -0.92
C LEU A 160 -2.02 -17.12 -2.27
N ILE A 161 -1.70 -16.36 -3.32
CA ILE A 161 -2.24 -16.59 -4.67
C ILE A 161 -1.89 -18.00 -5.17
N ASN A 162 -0.66 -18.47 -4.93
CA ASN A 162 -0.28 -19.84 -5.25
C ASN A 162 -1.16 -20.86 -4.51
N ALA A 163 -1.37 -20.68 -3.20
CA ALA A 163 -2.22 -21.57 -2.41
C ALA A 163 -3.67 -21.58 -2.89
N LEU A 164 -4.22 -20.42 -3.31
CA LEU A 164 -5.58 -20.33 -3.86
C LEU A 164 -5.81 -21.24 -5.07
N LEU A 165 -4.77 -21.56 -5.84
CA LEU A 165 -4.86 -22.42 -7.02
C LEU A 165 -4.76 -23.92 -6.71
N HIS A 166 -4.31 -24.28 -5.50
CA HIS A 166 -4.03 -25.67 -5.11
C HIS A 166 -4.89 -26.14 -3.93
N THR A 167 -5.86 -25.34 -3.52
CA THR A 167 -6.72 -25.57 -2.37
C THR A 167 -8.15 -25.13 -2.68
N ASP A 168 -9.10 -25.62 -1.92
CA ASP A 168 -10.50 -25.68 -2.30
C ASP A 168 -11.47 -25.24 -1.18
N GLY A 169 -10.97 -24.85 0.00
CA GLY A 169 -11.79 -24.33 1.10
C GLY A 169 -12.45 -23.00 0.78
N GLU A 170 -13.77 -22.89 1.02
CA GLU A 170 -14.58 -21.70 0.74
C GLU A 170 -14.09 -20.45 1.49
N PHE A 171 -13.63 -20.63 2.73
CA PHE A 171 -13.07 -19.58 3.58
C PHE A 171 -11.61 -19.83 3.92
N LEU A 172 -10.88 -18.75 4.12
CA LEU A 172 -9.44 -18.78 4.30
C LEU A 172 -9.08 -18.02 5.57
N LEU A 173 -8.51 -18.69 6.56
CA LEU A 173 -7.88 -18.02 7.71
C LEU A 173 -6.40 -17.79 7.38
N ILE A 174 -5.98 -16.52 7.32
CA ILE A 174 -4.58 -16.16 7.04
C ILE A 174 -3.87 -15.83 8.35
N LEU A 175 -2.77 -16.55 8.61
CA LEU A 175 -1.89 -16.38 9.75
C LEU A 175 -0.44 -16.14 9.28
N ASP A 176 0.24 -15.16 9.87
CA ASP A 176 1.69 -15.10 9.85
C ASP A 176 2.28 -16.26 10.67
N ALA A 177 3.51 -16.66 10.33
CA ALA A 177 4.21 -17.73 11.04
C ALA A 177 4.29 -17.54 12.56
N ASP A 178 4.32 -16.29 13.03
CA ASP A 178 4.43 -15.93 14.45
C ASP A 178 3.08 -15.68 15.14
N GLN A 179 1.95 -15.92 14.47
CA GLN A 179 0.61 -15.64 14.99
C GLN A 179 -0.11 -16.94 15.40
N VAL A 180 -0.03 -17.28 16.69
CA VAL A 180 -0.62 -18.48 17.27
C VAL A 180 -2.12 -18.28 17.50
N PRO A 181 -3.01 -19.01 16.80
CA PRO A 181 -4.45 -18.84 16.94
C PRO A 181 -5.02 -19.50 18.19
N GLU A 182 -6.11 -18.94 18.72
CA GLU A 182 -6.97 -19.57 19.72
C GLU A 182 -7.88 -20.64 19.08
N PRO A 183 -8.25 -21.71 19.81
CA PRO A 183 -9.12 -22.77 19.30
C PRO A 183 -10.46 -22.27 18.73
N GLU A 184 -10.97 -21.15 19.26
CA GLU A 184 -12.27 -20.55 18.94
C GLU A 184 -12.28 -19.61 17.73
N ILE A 185 -11.13 -19.32 17.11
CA ILE A 185 -11.04 -18.23 16.12
C ILE A 185 -12.06 -18.36 14.97
N LEU A 186 -12.27 -19.58 14.44
CA LEU A 186 -13.25 -19.82 13.38
C LEU A 186 -14.70 -19.77 13.90
N ASP A 187 -14.95 -20.29 15.11
CA ASP A 187 -16.27 -20.24 15.76
C ASP A 187 -16.76 -18.80 15.94
N ARG A 188 -15.83 -17.88 16.23
CA ARG A 188 -16.07 -16.46 16.49
C ARG A 188 -16.12 -15.58 15.24
N THR A 189 -15.68 -16.09 14.08
CA THR A 189 -15.56 -15.27 12.85
C THR A 189 -16.45 -15.74 11.71
N LEU A 190 -16.68 -17.04 11.55
CA LEU A 190 -17.41 -17.59 10.40
C LEU A 190 -18.88 -17.14 10.35
N GLY A 191 -19.49 -16.87 11.52
CA GLY A 191 -20.86 -16.39 11.61
C GLY A 191 -21.12 -15.05 10.91
N TYR A 192 -20.10 -14.22 10.64
CA TYR A 192 -20.28 -12.98 9.88
C TYR A 192 -20.52 -13.22 8.38
N PHE A 193 -20.13 -14.38 7.85
CA PHE A 193 -20.27 -14.73 6.43
C PHE A 193 -21.67 -15.23 6.05
N THR A 194 -22.61 -15.26 7.00
CA THR A 194 -24.04 -15.38 6.68
C THR A 194 -24.55 -14.19 5.86
N ASP A 195 -23.86 -13.03 5.93
CA ASP A 195 -24.00 -11.97 4.93
C ASP A 195 -23.19 -12.40 3.69
N GLU A 196 -23.89 -12.73 2.61
CA GLU A 196 -23.28 -13.11 1.33
C GLU A 196 -22.36 -12.01 0.79
N GLY A 197 -22.61 -10.74 1.13
CA GLY A 197 -21.74 -9.62 0.76
C GLY A 197 -20.48 -9.47 1.63
N MET A 198 -20.28 -10.32 2.65
CA MET A 198 -19.10 -10.28 3.52
C MET A 198 -17.91 -10.96 2.84
N ALA A 199 -16.83 -10.21 2.61
CA ALA A 199 -15.59 -10.72 2.04
C ALA A 199 -14.50 -10.98 3.08
N LEU A 200 -14.50 -10.26 4.19
CA LEU A 200 -13.40 -10.28 5.16
C LEU A 200 -13.91 -10.00 6.58
N VAL A 201 -13.40 -10.79 7.53
CA VAL A 201 -13.50 -10.54 8.97
C VAL A 201 -12.09 -10.41 9.53
N GLN A 202 -11.76 -9.24 10.05
CA GLN A 202 -10.46 -8.95 10.67
C GLN A 202 -10.58 -9.00 12.20
N THR A 203 -9.63 -9.66 12.87
CA THR A 203 -9.48 -9.62 14.33
C THR A 203 -8.24 -8.79 14.73
N PRO A 204 -8.15 -8.29 15.97
CA PRO A 204 -6.93 -7.69 16.51
C PRO A 204 -5.69 -8.59 16.34
N GLN A 205 -4.52 -7.94 16.23
CA GLN A 205 -3.23 -8.59 16.47
C GLN A 205 -2.73 -8.13 17.84
N TYR A 206 -2.40 -9.10 18.70
CA TYR A 206 -1.89 -8.85 20.04
C TYR A 206 -0.53 -9.52 20.19
N PHE A 207 0.44 -8.82 20.78
CA PHE A 207 1.81 -9.34 20.89
C PHE A 207 2.16 -9.76 22.32
N THR A 208 2.67 -10.97 22.52
CA THR A 208 2.93 -11.51 23.87
C THR A 208 4.30 -11.15 24.42
N ASN A 209 5.28 -10.93 23.55
CA ASN A 209 6.66 -10.60 23.91
C ASN A 209 6.91 -9.09 24.14
N VAL A 210 5.84 -8.32 24.39
CA VAL A 210 5.90 -6.87 24.62
C VAL A 210 5.64 -6.57 26.09
N PRO A 211 6.57 -5.93 26.82
CA PRO A 211 6.33 -5.55 28.21
C PRO A 211 5.24 -4.49 28.29
N GLU A 212 4.58 -4.36 29.45
CA GLU A 212 3.50 -3.38 29.68
C GLU A 212 3.90 -1.94 29.32
N SER A 213 5.16 -1.58 29.55
CA SER A 213 5.69 -0.25 29.24
C SER A 213 5.77 0.07 27.73
N ASP A 214 5.66 -0.94 26.86
CA ASP A 214 5.75 -0.93 25.40
C ASP A 214 6.72 0.14 24.86
N PRO A 215 8.04 -0.01 25.11
CA PRO A 215 9.04 1.00 24.77
C PRO A 215 9.33 1.08 23.28
N LEU A 216 8.76 0.19 22.45
CA LEU A 216 8.84 0.22 20.98
C LEU A 216 7.49 0.59 20.32
N GLY A 217 6.40 0.68 21.10
CA GLY A 217 5.07 1.01 20.60
C GLY A 217 4.46 -0.06 19.71
N SER A 218 4.77 -1.33 19.96
CA SER A 218 4.41 -2.46 19.10
C SER A 218 2.93 -2.84 19.17
N GLN A 219 2.25 -2.68 20.31
CA GLN A 219 0.87 -3.17 20.49
C GLN A 219 -0.18 -2.43 19.66
N ALA A 220 0.09 -1.18 19.28
CA ALA A 220 -0.82 -0.33 18.50
C ALA A 220 -2.30 -0.34 18.97
N PRO A 221 -2.59 -0.19 20.28
CA PRO A 221 -3.94 -0.37 20.84
C PRO A 221 -4.97 0.66 20.34
N LEU A 222 -4.51 1.85 19.92
CA LEU A 222 -5.38 2.84 19.29
C LEU A 222 -5.88 2.36 17.92
N PHE A 223 -5.01 1.67 17.15
CA PHE A 223 -5.32 1.20 15.81
C PHE A 223 -6.30 0.02 15.85
N TYR A 224 -5.92 -1.07 16.53
CA TYR A 224 -6.78 -2.24 16.69
C TYR A 224 -7.98 -2.00 17.62
N GLY A 225 -7.97 -0.96 18.45
CA GLY A 225 -9.13 -0.58 19.24
C GLY A 225 -10.09 0.34 18.47
N PRO A 226 -10.19 1.62 18.88
CA PRO A 226 -11.23 2.52 18.39
C PRO A 226 -11.13 2.84 16.89
N ILE A 227 -9.94 2.86 16.29
CA ILE A 227 -9.79 3.19 14.86
C ILE A 227 -10.41 2.11 13.98
N GLN A 228 -10.07 0.84 14.16
CA GLN A 228 -10.66 -0.25 13.38
C GLN A 228 -12.18 -0.39 13.63
N GLN A 229 -12.64 -0.23 14.88
CA GLN A 229 -14.07 -0.18 15.21
C GLN A 229 -14.80 1.02 14.55
N GLY A 230 -14.13 2.17 14.43
CA GLY A 230 -14.63 3.34 13.69
C GLY A 230 -14.74 3.08 12.18
N LYS A 231 -13.70 2.48 11.60
CA LYS A 231 -13.69 2.10 10.18
C LYS A 231 -14.74 1.03 9.87
N ASP A 232 -14.98 0.08 10.77
CA ASP A 232 -16.04 -0.93 10.67
C ASP A 232 -17.43 -0.32 10.55
N GLY A 233 -17.74 0.74 11.32
CA GLY A 233 -19.01 1.46 11.19
C GLY A 233 -19.21 2.20 9.87
N TRP A 234 -18.14 2.38 9.09
CA TRP A 234 -18.15 2.94 7.74
C TRP A 234 -17.97 1.87 6.64
N ASN A 235 -18.00 0.57 6.98
CA ASN A 235 -17.68 -0.53 6.06
C ASN A 235 -16.33 -0.30 5.36
N ALA A 236 -15.32 0.00 6.17
CA ALA A 236 -13.97 0.33 5.73
C ALA A 236 -12.89 -0.30 6.63
N ALA A 237 -13.26 -1.25 7.49
CA ALA A 237 -12.29 -2.06 8.22
C ALA A 237 -11.49 -2.86 7.19
N PHE A 238 -10.16 -2.77 7.25
CA PHE A 238 -9.33 -3.35 6.20
C PHE A 238 -8.42 -4.44 6.75
N PHE A 239 -8.02 -5.32 5.83
CA PHE A 239 -7.16 -6.45 6.09
C PHE A 239 -5.77 -5.98 6.51
N CYS A 240 -5.27 -6.52 7.62
CA CYS A 240 -3.98 -6.19 8.24
C CYS A 240 -2.94 -7.30 8.03
N GLY A 241 -3.13 -8.12 7.01
CA GLY A 241 -2.18 -9.16 6.59
C GLY A 241 -2.29 -10.48 7.35
N SER A 242 -2.75 -10.49 8.60
CA SER A 242 -2.91 -11.70 9.42
C SER A 242 -4.13 -11.60 10.33
N ASN A 243 -4.51 -12.74 10.93
CA ASN A 243 -5.59 -12.88 11.90
C ASN A 243 -6.92 -12.44 11.27
N ALA A 244 -7.16 -12.93 10.06
CA ALA A 244 -8.35 -12.58 9.31
C ALA A 244 -8.87 -13.77 8.52
N VAL A 245 -10.20 -13.87 8.46
CA VAL A 245 -10.89 -14.83 7.60
C VAL A 245 -11.37 -14.11 6.34
N LEU A 246 -11.14 -14.71 5.17
CA LEU A 246 -11.53 -14.18 3.88
C LEU A 246 -12.41 -15.17 3.12
N ARG A 247 -13.37 -14.66 2.35
CA ARG A 247 -14.15 -15.44 1.39
C ARG A 247 -13.33 -15.65 0.12
N ARG A 248 -13.10 -16.90 -0.28
CA ARG A 248 -12.34 -17.24 -1.49
C ARG A 248 -12.95 -16.62 -2.74
N GLU A 249 -14.27 -16.71 -2.89
CA GLU A 249 -15.01 -16.13 -4.02
C GLU A 249 -14.66 -14.65 -4.24
N ALA A 250 -14.63 -13.86 -3.17
CA ALA A 250 -14.34 -12.43 -3.24
C ALA A 250 -12.91 -12.16 -3.75
N LEU A 251 -11.93 -12.96 -3.29
CA LEU A 251 -10.55 -12.88 -3.78
C LEU A 251 -10.43 -13.33 -5.24
N MET A 252 -11.09 -14.42 -5.62
CA MET A 252 -11.08 -14.94 -6.99
C MET A 252 -11.74 -13.95 -7.96
N GLN A 253 -12.83 -13.30 -7.57
CA GLN A 253 -13.45 -12.23 -8.35
C GLN A 253 -12.49 -11.05 -8.56
N LEU A 254 -11.73 -10.64 -7.53
CA LEU A 254 -10.67 -9.64 -7.71
C LEU A 254 -9.57 -10.12 -8.65
N GLY A 255 -9.19 -11.40 -8.57
CA GLY A 255 -8.20 -12.00 -9.46
C GLY A 255 -8.63 -11.97 -10.93
N ILE A 256 -9.88 -12.35 -11.22
CA ILE A 256 -10.45 -12.34 -12.57
C ILE A 256 -10.56 -10.90 -13.10
N THR A 257 -11.12 -9.99 -12.31
CA THR A 257 -11.23 -8.57 -12.72
C THR A 257 -9.87 -7.92 -12.92
N GLY A 258 -8.89 -8.25 -12.07
CA GLY A 258 -7.50 -7.82 -12.22
C GLY A 258 -6.83 -8.39 -13.48
N TYR A 259 -7.05 -9.67 -13.78
CA TYR A 259 -6.56 -10.32 -14.99
C TYR A 259 -7.11 -9.65 -16.26
N VAL A 260 -8.43 -9.48 -16.35
CA VAL A 260 -9.08 -8.81 -17.51
C VAL A 260 -8.47 -7.44 -17.74
N LYS A 261 -8.35 -6.63 -16.69
CA LYS A 261 -7.75 -5.29 -16.78
C LYS A 261 -6.27 -5.34 -17.21
N ALA A 262 -5.50 -6.29 -16.70
CA ALA A 262 -4.10 -6.45 -17.07
C ALA A 262 -3.93 -6.83 -18.55
N VAL A 263 -4.83 -7.66 -19.07
CA VAL A 263 -4.89 -8.03 -20.49
C VAL A 263 -5.28 -6.82 -21.33
N GLU A 264 -6.34 -6.09 -20.98
CA GLU A 264 -6.74 -4.84 -21.66
C GLU A 264 -5.60 -3.82 -21.73
N ASP A 265 -4.91 -3.59 -20.60
CA ASP A 265 -3.76 -2.71 -20.52
C ASP A 265 -2.58 -3.21 -21.37
N GLY A 266 -2.39 -4.53 -21.44
CA GLY A 266 -1.42 -5.19 -22.32
C GLY A 266 -1.71 -4.91 -23.79
N VAL A 267 -2.96 -5.09 -24.21
CA VAL A 267 -3.41 -4.84 -25.58
C VAL A 267 -3.26 -3.37 -25.95
N ASP A 268 -3.67 -2.42 -25.09
CA ASP A 268 -3.47 -0.99 -25.38
C ASP A 268 -1.98 -0.63 -25.50
N ARG A 269 -1.10 -1.21 -24.67
CA ARG A 269 0.36 -1.01 -24.79
C ARG A 269 0.92 -1.58 -26.10
N ALA A 270 0.47 -2.77 -26.51
CA ALA A 270 0.86 -3.38 -27.78
C ALA A 270 0.41 -2.53 -28.96
N LEU A 271 -0.86 -2.10 -28.99
CA LEU A 271 -1.42 -1.21 -30.02
C LEU A 271 -0.69 0.14 -30.07
N ARG A 272 -0.36 0.74 -28.93
CA ARG A 272 0.45 1.98 -28.87
C ARG A 272 1.84 1.78 -29.45
N THR A 273 2.48 0.65 -29.16
CA THR A 273 3.82 0.34 -29.67
C THR A 273 3.78 0.04 -31.16
N ALA A 274 2.80 -0.73 -31.62
CA ALA A 274 2.53 -0.95 -33.03
C ALA A 274 2.33 0.37 -33.79
N GLY A 275 1.53 1.29 -33.25
CA GLY A 275 1.34 2.62 -33.84
C GLY A 275 2.61 3.48 -33.91
N ARG A 276 3.59 3.27 -33.02
CA ARG A 276 4.91 3.93 -33.08
C ARG A 276 5.81 3.28 -34.13
N VAL A 277 5.88 1.95 -34.16
CA VAL A 277 6.66 1.17 -35.13
C VAL A 277 6.21 1.49 -36.56
N ILE A 278 4.90 1.39 -36.82
CA ILE A 278 4.32 1.68 -38.14
C ILE A 278 4.53 3.13 -38.55
N ARG A 279 4.40 4.09 -37.64
CA ARG A 279 4.67 5.51 -37.94
C ARG A 279 6.12 5.76 -38.33
N ARG A 280 7.08 5.05 -37.70
CA ARG A 280 8.49 5.13 -38.04
C ARG A 280 8.73 4.52 -39.42
N ALA A 281 8.20 3.33 -39.67
CA ALA A 281 8.28 2.65 -40.96
C ALA A 281 7.70 3.50 -42.11
N GLN A 282 6.54 4.14 -41.91
CA GLN A 282 5.94 5.03 -42.90
C GLN A 282 6.82 6.20 -43.33
N ARG A 283 7.71 6.70 -42.46
CA ARG A 283 8.64 7.78 -42.82
C ARG A 283 9.83 7.28 -43.64
N ALA A 284 10.11 5.98 -43.58
CA ALA A 284 11.18 5.34 -44.31
C ALA A 284 10.71 4.74 -45.64
N VAL A 285 9.40 4.81 -45.96
CA VAL A 285 8.87 4.35 -47.25
C VAL A 285 9.33 5.28 -48.37
N PRO A 286 10.02 4.76 -49.39
CA PRO A 286 10.40 5.52 -50.59
C PRO A 286 9.20 6.09 -51.35
N ALA A 287 9.35 7.24 -52.01
CA ALA A 287 8.25 7.95 -52.67
C ALA A 287 7.67 7.21 -53.90
N ASP A 288 8.42 6.25 -54.44
CA ASP A 288 8.10 5.37 -55.56
C ASP A 288 7.25 4.14 -55.16
N GLN A 289 6.96 3.93 -53.87
CA GLN A 289 6.14 2.81 -53.37
C GLN A 289 4.86 3.30 -52.63
N PRO A 290 3.89 3.93 -53.32
CA PRO A 290 2.69 4.48 -52.70
C PRO A 290 1.79 3.41 -52.05
N GLU A 291 1.78 2.20 -52.61
CA GLU A 291 0.98 1.06 -52.13
C GLU A 291 1.43 0.59 -50.73
N VAL A 292 2.75 0.56 -50.48
CA VAL A 292 3.34 0.26 -49.16
C VAL A 292 2.98 1.36 -48.15
N GLY A 293 3.04 2.63 -48.57
CA GLY A 293 2.63 3.77 -47.74
C GLY A 293 1.16 3.69 -47.31
N GLU A 294 0.27 3.30 -48.22
CA GLU A 294 -1.15 3.11 -47.97
C GLU A 294 -1.43 1.90 -47.06
N ALA A 295 -0.76 0.76 -47.31
CA ALA A 295 -0.85 -0.44 -46.48
C ALA A 295 -0.44 -0.16 -45.02
N LEU A 296 0.69 0.49 -44.80
CA LEU A 296 1.06 0.95 -43.46
C LEU A 296 0.07 1.98 -42.89
N GLY A 297 -0.55 2.78 -43.77
CA GLY A 297 -1.60 3.75 -43.43
C GLY A 297 -2.88 3.09 -42.91
N SER A 298 -3.27 1.95 -43.49
CA SER A 298 -4.43 1.16 -43.06
C SER A 298 -4.19 0.58 -41.66
N VAL A 299 -3.00 0.00 -41.40
CA VAL A 299 -2.62 -0.50 -40.06
C VAL A 299 -2.66 0.63 -39.03
N ARG A 300 -2.15 1.82 -39.38
CA ARG A 300 -2.18 2.99 -38.48
C ARG A 300 -3.62 3.45 -38.18
N ARG A 301 -4.54 3.37 -39.15
CA ARG A 301 -5.97 3.65 -38.93
C ARG A 301 -6.59 2.59 -38.02
N ALA A 302 -6.32 1.31 -38.27
CA ALA A 302 -6.79 0.21 -37.44
C ALA A 302 -6.31 0.30 -35.99
N VAL A 303 -5.07 0.74 -35.74
CA VAL A 303 -4.59 1.05 -34.36
C VAL A 303 -5.47 2.10 -33.69
N ARG A 304 -5.89 3.15 -34.41
CA ARG A 304 -6.74 4.20 -33.82
C ARG A 304 -8.14 3.68 -33.53
N THR A 305 -8.72 2.92 -34.47
CA THR A 305 -10.05 2.31 -34.32
C THR A 305 -10.07 1.33 -33.15
N ALA A 306 -9.16 0.36 -33.12
CA ALA A 306 -9.05 -0.62 -32.04
C ALA A 306 -8.90 0.04 -30.66
N ARG A 307 -8.10 1.12 -30.56
CA ARG A 307 -7.96 1.88 -29.29
C ARG A 307 -9.17 2.73 -28.93
N ALA A 308 -10.02 3.09 -29.89
CA ALA A 308 -11.27 3.79 -29.62
C ALA A 308 -12.33 2.80 -29.12
N GLU A 309 -12.44 1.63 -29.77
CA GLU A 309 -13.31 0.52 -29.38
C GLU A 309 -12.95 -0.03 -28.00
N LEU A 310 -11.66 -0.21 -27.71
CA LEU A 310 -11.20 -0.63 -26.38
C LEU A 310 -11.60 0.38 -25.29
N ARG A 311 -11.51 1.69 -25.58
CA ARG A 311 -11.96 2.74 -24.66
C ARG A 311 -13.48 2.80 -24.49
N ALA A 312 -14.23 2.29 -25.47
CA ALA A 312 -15.68 2.17 -25.41
C ALA A 312 -16.14 0.88 -24.70
N GLY A 313 -15.21 -0.01 -24.32
CA GLY A 313 -15.53 -1.30 -23.70
C GLY A 313 -15.99 -2.38 -24.69
N GLY A 314 -15.53 -2.31 -25.94
CA GLY A 314 -15.80 -3.34 -26.95
C GLY A 314 -15.15 -4.69 -26.61
N SER A 315 -15.62 -5.77 -27.25
CA SER A 315 -15.09 -7.12 -27.04
C SER A 315 -13.62 -7.20 -27.43
N LEU A 316 -12.77 -7.59 -26.49
CA LEU A 316 -11.33 -7.65 -26.72
C LEU A 316 -10.97 -8.60 -27.88
N ALA A 317 -11.65 -9.74 -27.97
CA ALA A 317 -11.45 -10.72 -29.04
C ALA A 317 -11.83 -10.18 -30.42
N GLU A 318 -12.92 -9.42 -30.52
CA GLU A 318 -13.34 -8.80 -31.78
C GLU A 318 -12.35 -7.72 -32.23
N ILE A 319 -11.88 -6.90 -31.27
CA ILE A 319 -10.91 -5.84 -31.51
C ILE A 319 -9.57 -6.42 -31.98
N THR A 320 -9.04 -7.43 -31.29
CA THR A 320 -7.75 -8.06 -31.66
C THR A 320 -7.86 -8.78 -33.00
N TYR A 321 -8.96 -9.51 -33.25
CA TYR A 321 -9.20 -10.20 -34.51
C TYR A 321 -9.28 -9.24 -35.70
N GLY A 322 -10.10 -8.18 -35.60
CA GLY A 322 -10.23 -7.18 -36.66
C GLY A 322 -8.91 -6.43 -36.93
N PHE A 323 -8.14 -6.16 -35.87
CA PHE A 323 -6.79 -5.60 -36.02
C PHE A 323 -5.85 -6.57 -36.75
N GLN A 324 -5.78 -7.84 -36.34
CA GLN A 324 -4.94 -8.87 -36.96
C GLN A 324 -5.25 -9.02 -38.46
N GLN A 325 -6.52 -9.06 -38.85
CA GLN A 325 -6.92 -9.12 -40.26
C GLN A 325 -6.37 -7.94 -41.08
N THR A 326 -6.37 -6.74 -40.51
CA THR A 326 -5.82 -5.55 -41.18
C THR A 326 -4.29 -5.64 -41.31
N VAL A 327 -3.60 -6.13 -40.28
CA VAL A 327 -2.14 -6.34 -40.32
C VAL A 327 -1.78 -7.39 -41.36
N ASP A 328 -2.52 -8.49 -41.43
CA ASP A 328 -2.30 -9.56 -42.40
C ASP A 328 -2.51 -9.09 -43.84
N ALA A 329 -3.54 -8.28 -44.09
CA ALA A 329 -3.77 -7.66 -45.39
C ALA A 329 -2.62 -6.73 -45.78
N ALA A 330 -2.16 -5.88 -44.86
CA ALA A 330 -1.04 -4.98 -45.12
C ALA A 330 0.28 -5.75 -45.35
N ALA A 331 0.52 -6.83 -44.62
CA ALA A 331 1.69 -7.69 -44.82
C ALA A 331 1.75 -8.23 -46.26
N ARG A 332 0.62 -8.73 -46.78
CA ARG A 332 0.52 -9.21 -48.17
C ARG A 332 0.87 -8.11 -49.16
N THR A 333 0.29 -6.92 -49.01
CA THR A 333 0.60 -5.79 -49.89
C THR A 333 2.08 -5.39 -49.87
N VAL A 334 2.73 -5.40 -48.70
CA VAL A 334 4.16 -5.09 -48.59
C VAL A 334 5.01 -6.18 -49.27
N VAL A 335 4.68 -7.46 -49.07
CA VAL A 335 5.38 -8.57 -49.72
C VAL A 335 5.20 -8.52 -51.24
N ASP A 336 3.99 -8.24 -51.72
CA ASP A 336 3.69 -8.14 -53.16
C ASP A 336 4.49 -7.01 -53.81
N ALA A 337 4.61 -5.86 -53.13
CA ALA A 337 5.42 -4.73 -53.59
C ALA A 337 6.93 -5.07 -53.61
N ASP A 338 7.45 -5.71 -52.55
CA ASP A 338 8.85 -6.15 -52.48
C ASP A 338 9.18 -7.18 -53.59
N MET A 339 8.29 -8.15 -53.83
CA MET A 339 8.44 -9.14 -54.91
C MET A 339 8.36 -8.50 -56.30
N GLY A 340 7.50 -7.48 -56.46
CA GLY A 340 7.41 -6.68 -57.68
C GLY A 340 8.71 -5.94 -57.98
N ALA A 341 9.31 -5.32 -56.96
CA ALA A 341 10.61 -4.64 -57.08
C ALA A 341 11.73 -5.62 -57.44
N ILE A 342 11.83 -6.76 -56.76
CA ILE A 342 12.83 -7.81 -57.07
C ILE A 342 12.70 -8.29 -58.52
N ARG A 343 11.47 -8.48 -59.01
CA ARG A 343 11.25 -8.89 -60.40
C ARG A 343 11.70 -7.81 -61.38
N ALA A 344 11.39 -6.54 -61.12
CA ALA A 344 11.84 -5.42 -61.94
C ALA A 344 13.37 -5.30 -61.97
N ASP A 345 14.03 -5.51 -60.82
CA ASP A 345 15.49 -5.51 -60.72
C ASP A 345 16.11 -6.67 -61.50
N LEU A 346 15.54 -7.88 -61.41
CA LEU A 346 15.98 -9.05 -62.18
C LEU A 346 15.79 -8.85 -63.69
N GLU A 347 14.69 -8.22 -64.11
CA GLU A 347 14.46 -7.84 -65.50
C GLU A 347 15.48 -6.79 -65.99
N ALA A 348 15.82 -5.81 -65.14
CA ALA A 348 16.86 -4.82 -65.45
C ALA A 348 18.26 -5.43 -65.54
N ILE A 349 18.59 -6.39 -64.66
CA ILE A 349 19.85 -7.15 -64.69
C ILE A 349 19.91 -8.03 -65.94
N ALA A 350 18.81 -8.72 -66.29
CA ALA A 350 18.73 -9.53 -67.50
C ALA A 350 18.87 -8.67 -68.78
N ALA A 351 18.38 -7.43 -68.77
CA ALA A 351 18.56 -6.48 -69.87
C ALA A 351 20.00 -5.93 -69.99
N LEU A 352 20.81 -6.03 -68.94
CA LEU A 352 22.23 -5.65 -68.95
C LEU A 352 23.15 -6.78 -69.46
N ASP A 353 22.65 -8.02 -69.58
CA ASP A 353 23.44 -9.21 -69.96
C ASP A 353 23.50 -9.46 -71.50
N GLU A 354 23.08 -8.50 -72.33
CA GLU A 354 23.18 -8.58 -73.80
C GLU A 354 24.49 -8.00 -74.39
N HIS A 355 25.45 -7.54 -73.57
CA HIS A 355 26.79 -7.17 -74.04
C HIS A 355 27.86 -7.92 -73.24
N GLY A 356 28.53 -8.86 -73.90
CA GLY A 356 29.33 -9.89 -73.27
C GLY A 356 30.55 -9.43 -72.46
N SER A 357 30.93 -10.32 -71.53
CA SER A 357 32.28 -10.61 -71.05
C SER A 357 33.18 -9.40 -70.73
N ASP A 358 33.14 -8.92 -69.49
CA ASP A 358 34.35 -8.96 -68.66
C ASP A 358 34.03 -8.91 -67.16
N ALA A 359 34.98 -9.41 -66.35
CA ALA A 359 34.86 -9.68 -64.93
C ALA A 359 34.27 -8.54 -64.07
N MET A 360 33.29 -8.86 -63.20
CA MET A 360 32.83 -7.93 -62.17
C MET A 360 33.29 -8.39 -60.78
N VAL A 361 34.20 -7.59 -60.24
CA VAL A 361 34.63 -7.56 -58.84
C VAL A 361 33.41 -7.28 -57.96
N LEU A 362 33.22 -8.05 -56.87
CA LEU A 362 32.24 -7.74 -55.84
C LEU A 362 32.51 -6.34 -55.29
N ASP A 363 31.54 -5.45 -55.43
CA ASP A 363 31.58 -4.12 -54.83
C ASP A 363 31.08 -4.22 -53.38
N ASP A 364 31.95 -3.93 -52.41
CA ASP A 364 31.64 -3.92 -50.97
C ASP A 364 30.47 -2.95 -50.63
N LEU A 365 30.13 -2.04 -51.54
CA LEU A 365 29.05 -1.06 -51.39
C LEU A 365 27.63 -1.67 -51.43
N VAL A 366 27.44 -2.80 -52.12
CA VAL A 366 26.13 -3.49 -52.21
C VAL A 366 25.84 -4.31 -50.95
N LEU A 367 26.89 -4.77 -50.27
CA LEU A 367 26.80 -5.42 -48.96
C LEU A 367 26.51 -4.41 -47.84
N ASP A 368 27.02 -3.17 -47.93
CA ASP A 368 26.69 -2.10 -46.99
C ASP A 368 25.23 -1.62 -47.12
N GLN A 369 24.63 -1.64 -48.32
CA GLN A 369 23.19 -1.35 -48.50
C GLN A 369 22.26 -2.45 -47.98
N LEU A 370 22.73 -3.70 -47.91
CA LEU A 370 22.02 -4.81 -47.26
C LEU A 370 22.20 -4.79 -45.73
N ALA A 371 23.24 -4.13 -45.23
CA ALA A 371 23.55 -3.99 -43.81
C ALA A 371 22.79 -2.83 -43.13
N ASP A 372 22.24 -1.87 -43.89
CA ASP A 372 21.51 -0.70 -43.36
C ASP A 372 20.03 -1.00 -43.00
N ARG A 373 19.71 -2.30 -42.77
CA ARG A 373 18.38 -2.80 -42.37
C ARG A 373 18.01 -2.42 -40.92
N GLU A 374 18.04 -1.14 -40.60
CA GLU A 374 17.24 -0.62 -39.50
C GLU A 374 15.79 -0.36 -39.99
N TRP A 375 14.99 -1.42 -39.94
CA TRP A 375 13.52 -1.50 -40.08
C TRP A 375 12.95 -1.38 -41.51
N SER A 376 13.01 -2.47 -42.29
CA SER A 376 12.22 -2.57 -43.52
C SER A 376 10.70 -2.49 -43.21
N PRO A 377 9.86 -1.99 -44.14
CA PRO A 377 8.41 -1.98 -44.00
C PRO A 377 7.82 -3.35 -43.61
N LEU A 378 8.37 -4.42 -44.19
CA LEU A 378 7.99 -5.80 -43.86
C LEU A 378 8.39 -6.17 -42.41
N GLY A 379 9.61 -5.83 -41.99
CA GLY A 379 10.08 -6.05 -40.63
C GLY A 379 9.25 -5.31 -39.58
N ALA A 380 8.72 -4.13 -39.93
CA ALA A 380 7.80 -3.38 -39.07
C ALA A 380 6.43 -4.08 -38.93
N VAL A 381 5.87 -4.60 -40.03
CA VAL A 381 4.61 -5.35 -40.00
C VAL A 381 4.75 -6.67 -39.23
N GLU A 382 5.84 -7.41 -39.45
CA GLU A 382 6.14 -8.64 -38.70
C GLU A 382 6.39 -8.37 -37.21
N SER A 383 7.04 -7.26 -36.86
CA SER A 383 7.17 -6.84 -35.46
C SER A 383 5.80 -6.53 -34.83
N VAL A 384 4.89 -5.90 -35.56
CA VAL A 384 3.51 -5.68 -35.08
C VAL A 384 2.77 -7.00 -34.92
N ARG A 385 2.89 -7.92 -35.87
CA ARG A 385 2.29 -9.26 -35.80
C ARG A 385 2.81 -10.04 -34.58
N ALA A 386 4.11 -10.02 -34.33
CA ALA A 386 4.73 -10.64 -33.16
C ALA A 386 4.26 -10.00 -31.84
N LEU A 387 4.17 -8.66 -31.78
CA LEU A 387 3.68 -7.93 -30.61
C LEU A 387 2.23 -8.29 -30.27
N ILE A 388 1.37 -8.49 -31.28
CA ILE A 388 -0.03 -8.86 -31.04
C ILE A 388 -0.14 -10.33 -30.63
N ARG A 389 0.59 -11.24 -31.27
CA ARG A 389 0.64 -12.65 -30.86
C ARG A 389 1.16 -12.83 -29.43
N ALA A 390 2.08 -11.97 -28.99
CA ALA A 390 2.58 -11.98 -27.61
C ALA A 390 1.54 -11.55 -26.56
N VAL A 391 0.44 -10.92 -26.98
CA VAL A 391 -0.66 -10.46 -26.12
C VAL A 391 -1.96 -11.20 -26.47
N ASP A 392 -1.86 -12.32 -27.18
CA ASP A 392 -3.01 -13.10 -27.59
C ASP A 392 -3.74 -13.72 -26.39
N ILE A 393 -5.07 -13.74 -26.48
CA ILE A 393 -6.01 -13.99 -25.37
C ILE A 393 -6.28 -15.49 -25.21
N ASP A 394 -5.97 -16.30 -26.23
CA ASP A 394 -6.21 -17.75 -26.31
C ASP A 394 -5.30 -18.62 -25.43
N ARG A 395 -4.60 -18.02 -24.45
CA ARG A 395 -3.78 -18.76 -23.47
C ARG A 395 -4.66 -19.22 -22.31
N ALA A 396 -5.63 -20.11 -22.60
CA ALA A 396 -6.53 -20.68 -21.60
C ALA A 396 -5.76 -21.34 -20.43
N ASP A 397 -4.57 -21.86 -20.71
CA ASP A 397 -3.68 -22.52 -19.75
C ASP A 397 -2.91 -21.52 -18.85
N GLU A 398 -3.00 -20.21 -19.13
CA GLU A 398 -2.30 -19.14 -18.41
C GLU A 398 -3.23 -18.15 -17.69
N ALA A 399 -4.55 -18.34 -17.78
CA ALA A 399 -5.56 -17.53 -17.10
C ALA A 399 -5.59 -17.82 -15.60
N GLU A 400 -4.46 -17.62 -14.93
CA GLU A 400 -4.35 -17.66 -13.48
C GLU A 400 -4.83 -16.31 -12.92
N PRO A 401 -5.66 -16.28 -11.86
CA PRO A 401 -6.00 -15.08 -11.09
C PRO A 401 -4.76 -14.57 -10.32
N THR A 402 -3.74 -14.14 -11.06
CA THR A 402 -2.44 -13.64 -10.59
C THR A 402 -2.53 -12.36 -9.75
N GLN A 403 -3.74 -11.81 -9.59
CA GLN A 403 -4.02 -10.58 -8.85
C GLN A 403 -5.16 -10.70 -7.81
N ALA A 404 -5.46 -11.92 -7.34
CA ALA A 404 -6.45 -12.13 -6.28
C ALA A 404 -6.12 -11.37 -4.98
N LEU A 405 -4.82 -11.16 -4.72
CA LEU A 405 -4.32 -10.16 -3.79
C LEU A 405 -3.57 -9.06 -4.55
N ALA A 406 -3.58 -7.84 -4.01
CA ALA A 406 -2.93 -6.68 -4.62
C ALA A 406 -1.41 -6.83 -4.60
N THR A 407 -0.76 -6.86 -5.77
CA THR A 407 0.70 -7.06 -5.89
C THR A 407 1.51 -5.77 -6.09
N ILE A 408 0.83 -4.62 -6.02
CA ILE A 408 1.40 -3.31 -6.39
C ILE A 408 2.30 -2.69 -5.32
N SER A 409 2.27 -3.20 -4.09
CA SER A 409 2.93 -2.59 -2.93
C SER A 409 3.21 -3.64 -1.84
N VAL A 410 4.09 -3.29 -0.90
CA VAL A 410 4.42 -4.07 0.31
C VAL A 410 3.26 -4.09 1.32
N THR A 411 2.25 -3.24 1.14
CA THR A 411 0.99 -3.29 1.89
C THR A 411 -0.11 -3.83 0.98
N GLU A 412 0.06 -5.07 0.51
CA GLU A 412 -0.92 -5.78 -0.31
C GLU A 412 -2.28 -5.91 0.39
N ASP A 413 -2.26 -5.97 1.71
CA ASP A 413 -3.36 -6.29 2.59
C ASP A 413 -4.44 -5.21 2.55
N MET A 414 -4.06 -3.96 2.90
CA MET A 414 -4.92 -2.80 2.85
C MET A 414 -5.38 -2.53 1.40
N ALA A 415 -4.48 -2.70 0.41
CA ALA A 415 -4.83 -2.50 -0.99
C ALA A 415 -5.86 -3.54 -1.49
N THR A 416 -5.75 -4.79 -1.07
CA THR A 416 -6.73 -5.85 -1.39
C THR A 416 -8.09 -5.51 -0.79
N ALA A 417 -8.14 -5.13 0.49
CA ALA A 417 -9.38 -4.70 1.13
C ALA A 417 -9.99 -3.45 0.45
N MET A 418 -9.18 -2.53 -0.05
CA MET A 418 -9.65 -1.35 -0.79
C MET A 418 -10.30 -1.74 -2.12
N ARG A 419 -9.70 -2.70 -2.84
CA ARG A 419 -10.27 -3.26 -4.06
C ARG A 419 -11.55 -4.06 -3.80
N LEU A 420 -11.60 -4.84 -2.70
CA LEU A 420 -12.82 -5.54 -2.27
C LEU A 420 -13.98 -4.56 -2.06
N HIS A 421 -13.75 -3.49 -1.28
CA HIS A 421 -14.74 -2.44 -1.07
C HIS A 421 -15.17 -1.76 -2.37
N ALA A 422 -14.23 -1.51 -3.29
CA ALA A 422 -14.54 -0.92 -4.59
C ALA A 422 -15.39 -1.85 -5.47
N ALA A 423 -15.26 -3.16 -5.31
CA ALA A 423 -16.09 -4.17 -5.96
C ALA A 423 -17.45 -4.38 -5.27
N GLY A 424 -17.75 -3.64 -4.19
CA GLY A 424 -19.04 -3.69 -3.49
C GLY A 424 -19.10 -4.67 -2.31
N TRP A 425 -18.01 -5.38 -2.03
CA TRP A 425 -17.92 -6.27 -0.87
C TRP A 425 -17.90 -5.50 0.45
N ARG A 426 -18.26 -6.20 1.52
CA ARG A 426 -18.28 -5.70 2.89
C ARG A 426 -17.22 -6.37 3.73
N THR A 427 -16.89 -5.70 4.82
CA THR A 427 -15.91 -6.17 5.81
C THR A 427 -16.46 -6.02 7.21
N ALA A 428 -15.93 -6.83 8.12
CA ALA A 428 -16.24 -6.74 9.54
C ALA A 428 -14.96 -6.70 10.37
N TYR A 429 -14.99 -5.90 11.43
CA TYR A 429 -13.98 -5.94 12.49
C TYR A 429 -14.55 -6.61 13.74
N HIS A 430 -13.98 -7.75 14.12
CA HIS A 430 -14.36 -8.48 15.33
C HIS A 430 -13.31 -8.21 16.42
N HIS A 431 -13.67 -7.35 17.38
CA HIS A 431 -12.75 -6.82 18.39
C HIS A 431 -12.57 -7.77 19.59
N GLU A 432 -12.07 -8.98 19.30
CA GLU A 432 -11.68 -10.00 20.27
C GLU A 432 -10.29 -10.52 19.89
N VAL A 433 -9.37 -10.63 20.86
CA VAL A 433 -8.04 -11.18 20.59
C VAL A 433 -8.16 -12.70 20.47
N LEU A 434 -8.00 -13.20 19.25
CA LEU A 434 -8.15 -14.62 18.90
C LEU A 434 -6.86 -15.24 18.35
N ALA A 435 -5.77 -14.48 18.33
CA ALA A 435 -4.45 -14.94 17.95
C ALA A 435 -3.37 -14.06 18.58
N TYR A 436 -2.25 -14.69 18.94
CA TYR A 436 -1.16 -14.10 19.69
C TYR A 436 0.13 -14.14 18.88
N GLY A 437 0.67 -12.95 18.63
CA GLY A 437 1.82 -12.69 17.79
C GLY A 437 3.11 -12.42 18.56
N LEU A 438 4.20 -12.34 17.80
CA LEU A 438 5.47 -11.77 18.27
C LEU A 438 5.75 -10.41 17.61
N ALA A 439 6.10 -9.43 18.42
CA ALA A 439 6.56 -8.12 17.99
C ALA A 439 8.08 -8.10 17.77
N PRO A 440 8.61 -7.11 17.01
CA PRO A 440 10.05 -6.86 16.95
C PRO A 440 10.68 -6.68 18.33
N GLU A 441 11.78 -7.38 18.60
CA GLU A 441 12.49 -7.33 19.89
C GLU A 441 13.53 -6.19 19.97
N ASP A 442 13.91 -5.61 18.82
CA ASP A 442 14.94 -4.59 18.75
C ASP A 442 14.51 -3.33 17.95
N PRO A 443 15.11 -2.16 18.24
CA PRO A 443 14.74 -0.90 17.59
C PRO A 443 14.97 -0.88 16.07
N LYS A 444 15.99 -1.57 15.56
CA LYS A 444 16.31 -1.57 14.12
C LYS A 444 15.21 -2.29 13.36
N THR A 445 14.85 -3.49 13.81
CA THR A 445 13.77 -4.30 13.24
C THR A 445 12.43 -3.55 13.30
N MET A 446 12.13 -2.89 14.43
CA MET A 446 10.94 -2.04 14.55
C MET A 446 10.95 -0.89 13.53
N LEU A 447 12.05 -0.16 13.36
CA LEU A 447 12.13 0.98 12.45
C LEU A 447 11.98 0.53 10.99
N THR A 448 12.62 -0.58 10.62
CA THR A 448 12.48 -1.16 9.28
C THR A 448 11.05 -1.62 9.01
N GLN A 449 10.38 -2.24 9.99
CA GLN A 449 8.99 -2.65 9.84
C GLN A 449 8.06 -1.44 9.63
N ARG A 450 8.17 -0.39 10.47
CA ARG A 450 7.39 0.85 10.33
C ARG A 450 7.66 1.57 9.01
N LEU A 451 8.92 1.58 8.56
CA LEU A 451 9.30 2.14 7.26
C LEU A 451 8.59 1.42 6.12
N ARG A 452 8.57 0.07 6.13
CA ARG A 452 7.91 -0.73 5.09
C ARG A 452 6.40 -0.47 5.02
N TRP A 453 5.72 -0.41 6.17
CA TRP A 453 4.29 -0.12 6.23
C TRP A 453 3.95 1.27 5.69
N ALA A 454 4.73 2.28 6.07
CA ALA A 454 4.57 3.64 5.57
C ALA A 454 4.88 3.74 4.08
N GLN A 455 5.99 3.17 3.61
CA GLN A 455 6.37 3.15 2.20
C GLN A 455 5.28 2.52 1.35
N GLY A 456 4.79 1.35 1.76
CA GLY A 456 3.76 0.64 1.01
C GLY A 456 2.45 1.44 0.96
N THR A 457 2.03 1.98 2.11
CA THR A 457 0.81 2.81 2.18
C THR A 457 0.90 4.04 1.28
N ILE A 458 2.04 4.75 1.27
CA ILE A 458 2.25 5.91 0.39
C ILE A 458 2.35 5.48 -1.08
N GLN A 459 2.92 4.33 -1.41
CA GLN A 459 2.89 3.82 -2.78
C GLN A 459 1.45 3.59 -3.26
N VAL A 460 0.59 3.00 -2.44
CA VAL A 460 -0.84 2.82 -2.75
C VAL A 460 -1.52 4.18 -2.92
N MET A 461 -1.24 5.14 -2.03
CA MET A 461 -1.73 6.52 -2.13
C MET A 461 -1.38 7.19 -3.46
N LEU A 462 -0.15 7.01 -3.94
CA LEU A 462 0.34 7.63 -5.18
C LEU A 462 -0.06 6.88 -6.46
N ARG A 463 -0.24 5.55 -6.40
CA ARG A 463 -0.58 4.71 -7.56
C ARG A 463 -2.08 4.57 -7.79
N GLU A 464 -2.85 4.28 -6.74
CA GLU A 464 -4.29 4.02 -6.86
C GLU A 464 -5.14 5.20 -6.39
N ASN A 465 -4.65 5.96 -5.41
CA ASN A 465 -5.32 7.10 -4.79
C ASN A 465 -6.80 6.83 -4.41
N PRO A 466 -7.10 6.57 -3.12
CA PRO A 466 -8.46 6.20 -2.71
C PRO A 466 -9.50 7.28 -3.01
N LEU A 467 -9.11 8.56 -3.12
CA LEU A 467 -10.06 9.66 -3.32
C LEU A 467 -10.71 9.65 -4.71
N VAL A 468 -10.07 9.04 -5.71
CA VAL A 468 -10.55 9.02 -7.10
C VAL A 468 -10.97 7.63 -7.56
N GLN A 469 -10.73 6.60 -6.75
CA GLN A 469 -11.08 5.22 -7.08
C GLN A 469 -12.60 5.04 -7.21
N ARG A 470 -13.02 4.45 -8.34
CA ARG A 470 -14.43 4.12 -8.63
C ARG A 470 -14.90 2.98 -7.74
N GLY A 471 -16.20 2.94 -7.45
CA GLY A 471 -16.81 1.90 -6.60
C GLY A 471 -16.77 2.17 -5.10
N LEU A 472 -15.81 2.97 -4.61
CA LEU A 472 -15.77 3.38 -3.21
C LEU A 472 -16.77 4.49 -2.89
N THR A 473 -17.49 4.33 -1.78
CA THR A 473 -18.32 5.41 -1.19
C THR A 473 -17.44 6.53 -0.62
N LEU A 474 -17.97 7.76 -0.52
CA LEU A 474 -17.22 8.88 0.06
C LEU A 474 -16.66 8.57 1.46
N ALA A 475 -17.43 7.88 2.30
CA ALA A 475 -16.99 7.47 3.62
C ALA A 475 -15.78 6.52 3.54
N GLN A 476 -15.84 5.48 2.70
CA GLN A 476 -14.71 4.56 2.50
C GLN A 476 -13.47 5.29 1.98
N ARG A 477 -13.64 6.22 1.02
CA ARG A 477 -12.54 7.05 0.51
C ARG A 477 -11.85 7.83 1.62
N LEU A 478 -12.62 8.47 2.50
CA LEU A 478 -12.10 9.20 3.65
C LEU A 478 -11.42 8.28 4.68
N MET A 479 -11.93 7.06 4.88
CA MET A 479 -11.32 6.10 5.80
C MET A 479 -9.98 5.55 5.29
N TYR A 480 -9.84 5.26 4.00
CA TYR A 480 -8.54 4.88 3.44
C TYR A 480 -7.59 6.08 3.41
N TRP A 481 -8.10 7.25 3.02
CA TRP A 481 -7.34 8.49 3.03
C TRP A 481 -6.82 8.84 4.42
N SER A 482 -7.60 8.66 5.49
CA SER A 482 -7.15 8.97 6.85
C SER A 482 -5.93 8.16 7.28
N THR A 483 -5.89 6.88 6.92
CA THR A 483 -4.70 6.04 7.17
C THR A 483 -3.49 6.58 6.40
N MET A 484 -3.66 6.93 5.13
CA MET A 484 -2.57 7.45 4.28
C MET A 484 -2.07 8.84 4.73
N TRP A 485 -3.00 9.71 5.12
CA TRP A 485 -2.74 11.08 5.61
C TRP A 485 -1.87 11.08 6.87
N SER A 486 -2.06 10.11 7.76
CA SER A 486 -1.32 10.01 9.02
C SER A 486 0.21 9.91 8.82
N TYR A 487 0.67 9.35 7.72
CA TYR A 487 2.10 9.23 7.39
C TYR A 487 2.74 10.53 6.91
N LEU A 488 1.96 11.58 6.62
CA LEU A 488 2.49 12.91 6.29
C LEU A 488 2.84 13.74 7.55
N SER A 489 2.49 13.24 8.74
CA SER A 489 2.74 13.90 10.03
C SER A 489 4.22 14.23 10.28
N GLY A 490 5.14 13.48 9.67
CA GLY A 490 6.57 13.75 9.77
C GLY A 490 6.96 15.15 9.29
N PHE A 491 6.29 15.69 8.26
CA PHE A 491 6.55 17.05 7.78
C PHE A 491 6.00 18.11 8.73
N ALA A 492 4.81 17.87 9.30
CA ALA A 492 4.23 18.76 10.31
C ALA A 492 5.09 18.80 11.58
N ALA A 493 5.62 17.66 12.02
CA ALA A 493 6.51 17.55 13.18
C ALA A 493 7.74 18.45 13.04
N LEU A 494 8.36 18.51 11.85
CA LEU A 494 9.50 19.42 11.61
C LEU A 494 9.13 20.89 11.81
N ALA A 495 7.96 21.33 11.33
CA ALA A 495 7.50 22.70 11.53
C ALA A 495 7.25 23.00 13.01
N TYR A 496 6.65 22.05 13.74
CA TYR A 496 6.42 22.18 15.18
C TYR A 496 7.71 22.26 15.99
N PHE A 497 8.72 21.44 15.68
CA PHE A 497 10.01 21.51 16.36
C PHE A 497 10.81 22.76 15.98
N ALA A 498 10.70 23.22 14.72
CA ALA A 498 11.44 24.39 14.25
C ALA A 498 10.89 25.71 14.81
N ALA A 499 9.57 25.84 14.97
CA ALA A 499 8.93 27.08 15.43
C ALA A 499 9.48 27.62 16.77
N PRO A 500 9.55 26.84 17.87
CA PRO A 500 10.11 27.32 19.12
C PRO A 500 11.62 27.54 19.03
N VAL A 501 12.36 26.71 18.28
CA VAL A 501 13.80 26.91 18.08
C VAL A 501 14.08 28.27 17.44
N ILE A 502 13.37 28.59 16.36
CA ILE A 502 13.58 29.85 15.64
C ILE A 502 13.15 31.06 16.47
N TYR A 503 12.00 30.97 17.16
CA TYR A 503 11.55 32.07 18.01
C TYR A 503 12.53 32.33 19.16
N LEU A 504 12.97 31.30 19.88
CA LEU A 504 13.84 31.48 21.04
C LEU A 504 15.25 31.96 20.64
N THR A 505 15.76 31.52 19.48
CA THR A 505 17.10 31.91 18.99
C THR A 505 17.12 33.25 18.26
N LEU A 506 16.20 33.48 17.32
CA LEU A 506 16.19 34.66 16.45
C LEU A 506 15.18 35.72 16.91
N GLY A 507 14.13 35.34 17.64
CA GLY A 507 13.08 36.25 18.09
C GLY A 507 12.04 36.53 17.01
N VAL A 508 12.11 35.81 15.89
CA VAL A 508 11.18 35.96 14.76
C VAL A 508 9.86 35.29 15.11
N LEU A 509 8.78 36.06 15.03
CA LEU A 509 7.43 35.59 15.32
C LEU A 509 6.78 34.99 14.06
N PRO A 510 6.29 33.73 14.09
CA PRO A 510 5.52 33.17 12.98
C PRO A 510 4.07 33.65 12.95
N VAL A 511 3.65 34.41 13.97
CA VAL A 511 2.32 34.99 14.12
C VAL A 511 2.44 36.51 14.25
N GLN A 512 1.44 37.27 13.83
CA GLN A 512 1.49 38.74 13.90
C GLN A 512 1.73 39.26 15.32
N ALA A 513 1.04 38.66 16.30
CA ALA A 513 1.25 38.93 17.72
C ALA A 513 0.79 37.75 18.58
N TRP A 514 1.45 37.56 19.73
CA TRP A 514 0.95 36.71 20.81
C TRP A 514 -0.16 37.46 21.55
N SER A 515 -1.37 37.44 20.99
CA SER A 515 -2.54 38.12 21.55
C SER A 515 -3.40 37.18 22.40
N VAL A 516 -4.29 37.76 23.22
CA VAL A 516 -5.34 37.00 23.92
C VAL A 516 -6.20 36.24 22.91
N ASP A 517 -6.50 36.83 21.75
CA ASP A 517 -7.28 36.18 20.69
C ASP A 517 -6.61 34.91 20.15
N PHE A 518 -5.28 34.89 20.05
CA PHE A 518 -4.54 33.70 19.63
C PHE A 518 -4.77 32.55 20.60
N PHE A 519 -4.52 32.78 21.89
CA PHE A 519 -4.65 31.73 22.92
C PHE A 519 -6.11 31.34 23.17
N ALA A 520 -7.05 32.29 23.09
CA ALA A 520 -8.48 32.05 23.26
C ALA A 520 -9.06 31.13 22.16
N ARG A 521 -8.43 31.04 20.99
CA ARG A 521 -8.82 30.11 19.92
C ARG A 521 -8.01 28.82 19.95
N LEU A 522 -6.70 28.91 20.21
CA LEU A 522 -5.79 27.75 20.23
C LEU A 522 -6.09 26.80 21.40
N ILE A 523 -6.16 27.33 22.63
CA ILE A 523 -6.24 26.48 23.84
C ILE A 523 -7.53 25.64 23.84
N PRO A 524 -8.73 26.19 23.57
CA PRO A 524 -9.94 25.38 23.50
C PRO A 524 -9.86 24.30 22.42
N PHE A 525 -9.29 24.61 21.25
CA PHE A 525 -9.10 23.63 20.19
C PHE A 525 -8.22 22.45 20.64
N LEU A 526 -7.07 22.73 21.26
CA LEU A 526 -6.16 21.69 21.76
C LEU A 526 -6.81 20.85 22.86
N VAL A 527 -7.47 21.49 23.83
CA VAL A 527 -8.12 20.80 24.95
C VAL A 527 -9.24 19.90 24.46
N LEU A 528 -10.11 20.38 23.56
CA LEU A 528 -11.20 19.59 23.01
C LEU A 528 -10.69 18.42 22.15
N SER A 529 -9.62 18.65 21.37
CA SER A 529 -9.00 17.58 20.57
C SER A 529 -8.41 16.48 21.47
N GLN A 530 -7.71 16.85 22.54
CA GLN A 530 -7.16 15.89 23.50
C GLN A 530 -8.26 15.17 24.27
N LEU A 531 -9.34 15.87 24.63
CA LEU A 531 -10.51 15.29 25.30
C LEU A 531 -11.22 14.28 24.38
N LEU A 532 -11.41 14.62 23.11
CA LEU A 532 -11.97 13.72 22.11
C LEU A 532 -11.13 12.45 21.99
N PHE A 533 -9.82 12.60 21.86
CA PHE A 533 -8.90 11.47 21.80
C PHE A 533 -8.94 10.60 23.06
N PHE A 534 -8.96 11.21 24.25
CA PHE A 534 -9.02 10.52 25.53
C PHE A 534 -10.33 9.73 25.70
N ILE A 535 -11.48 10.32 25.34
CA ILE A 535 -12.78 9.66 25.45
C ILE A 535 -12.91 8.55 24.41
N ALA A 536 -12.50 8.79 23.17
CA ALA A 536 -12.54 7.79 22.10
C ALA A 536 -11.60 6.60 22.39
N GLY A 537 -10.43 6.88 22.97
CA GLY A 537 -9.45 5.89 23.37
C GLY A 537 -9.68 5.25 24.74
N ARG A 538 -10.79 5.55 25.42
CA ARG A 538 -11.03 5.08 26.79
C ARG A 538 -10.95 3.56 26.87
N GLY A 539 -10.14 3.06 27.80
CA GLY A 539 -9.87 1.64 27.99
C GLY A 539 -8.65 1.11 27.23
N ASN A 540 -7.96 1.96 26.45
CA ASN A 540 -6.77 1.58 25.68
C ASN A 540 -5.55 2.46 26.07
N PRO A 541 -4.34 1.91 26.18
CA PRO A 541 -3.13 2.69 26.47
C PRO A 541 -2.65 3.43 25.20
N THR A 542 -3.27 4.59 24.92
CA THR A 542 -3.05 5.33 23.67
C THR A 542 -1.83 6.27 23.67
N TRP A 543 -1.26 6.54 24.84
CA TRP A 543 -0.17 7.52 25.02
C TRP A 543 1.08 7.20 24.17
N ARG A 544 1.49 5.93 24.11
CA ARG A 544 2.66 5.53 23.30
C ARG A 544 2.45 5.82 21.82
N GLY A 545 1.24 5.64 21.31
CA GLY A 545 0.88 6.00 19.94
C GLY A 545 1.07 7.48 19.65
N GLN A 546 0.70 8.36 20.59
CA GLN A 546 0.90 9.82 20.45
C GLN A 546 2.39 10.20 20.45
N GLN A 547 3.22 9.54 21.26
CA GLN A 547 4.66 9.81 21.23
C GLN A 547 5.27 9.43 19.88
N TYR A 548 4.92 8.23 19.37
CA TYR A 548 5.47 7.72 18.12
C TYR A 548 4.97 8.42 16.87
N SER A 549 3.77 9.02 16.89
CA SER A 549 3.25 9.75 15.72
C SER A 549 4.20 10.87 15.29
N LEU A 550 4.76 11.62 16.25
CA LEU A 550 5.74 12.69 16.00
C LEU A 550 7.19 12.21 16.08
N ALA A 551 7.54 11.30 16.99
CA ALA A 551 8.94 10.87 17.17
C ALA A 551 9.49 10.07 15.97
N LEU A 552 8.63 9.48 15.15
CA LEU A 552 9.02 8.77 13.92
C LEU A 552 9.05 9.68 12.68
N PHE A 553 9.06 11.00 12.84
CA PHE A 553 9.15 11.93 11.71
C PHE A 553 10.22 11.60 10.66
N PRO A 554 11.44 11.11 11.00
CA PRO A 554 12.44 10.78 9.98
C PRO A 554 12.03 9.56 9.16
N VAL A 555 11.37 8.58 9.79
CA VAL A 555 10.86 7.37 9.13
C VAL A 555 9.73 7.73 8.17
N TRP A 556 8.81 8.58 8.61
CA TRP A 556 7.69 9.06 7.79
C TRP A 556 8.15 9.85 6.57
N ILE A 557 9.10 10.78 6.75
CA ILE A 557 9.68 11.54 5.64
C ILE A 557 10.44 10.62 4.68
N ALA A 558 11.26 9.71 5.22
CA ALA A 558 11.99 8.75 4.40
C ALA A 558 11.03 7.86 3.60
N ALA A 559 9.94 7.39 4.22
CA ALA A 559 8.90 6.62 3.55
C ALA A 559 8.26 7.38 2.39
N CYS A 560 7.84 8.63 2.64
CA CYS A 560 7.23 9.48 1.62
C CYS A 560 8.17 9.72 0.44
N TRP A 561 9.43 10.06 0.73
CA TRP A 561 10.44 10.32 -0.30
C TRP A 561 10.76 9.08 -1.13
N THR A 562 11.02 7.94 -0.48
CA THR A 562 11.39 6.70 -1.16
C THR A 562 10.23 6.10 -1.95
N ALA A 563 9.00 6.17 -1.44
CA ALA A 563 7.80 5.77 -2.18
C ALA A 563 7.57 6.66 -3.41
N ALA A 564 7.65 7.98 -3.27
CA ALA A 564 7.55 8.92 -4.40
C ALA A 564 8.65 8.66 -5.43
N ARG A 565 9.88 8.40 -4.98
CA ARG A 565 11.01 8.04 -5.84
C ARG A 565 10.72 6.78 -6.65
N ASN A 566 10.14 5.77 -6.02
CA ASN A 566 9.77 4.53 -6.68
C ASN A 566 8.65 4.71 -7.71
N VAL A 567 7.59 5.45 -7.35
CA VAL A 567 6.41 5.61 -8.22
C VAL A 567 6.71 6.52 -9.41
N TYR A 568 7.37 7.66 -9.21
CA TYR A 568 7.59 8.63 -10.28
C TYR A 568 8.87 8.39 -11.09
N PHE A 569 9.91 7.82 -10.48
CA PHE A 569 11.21 7.62 -11.14
C PHE A 569 11.57 6.15 -11.33
N GLY A 570 10.67 5.21 -11.02
CA GLY A 570 10.87 3.77 -11.26
C GLY A 570 12.01 3.13 -10.47
N LYS A 571 12.62 3.83 -9.50
CA LYS A 571 13.74 3.29 -8.73
C LYS A 571 13.24 2.23 -7.76
N PRO A 572 13.86 1.04 -7.67
CA PRO A 572 13.43 0.00 -6.76
C PRO A 572 13.49 0.49 -5.31
N LEU A 573 12.57 -0.01 -4.49
CA LEU A 573 12.70 0.10 -3.03
C LEU A 573 13.74 -0.92 -2.58
N ASP A 574 14.69 -0.52 -1.74
CA ASP A 574 15.61 -1.46 -1.11
C ASP A 574 14.81 -2.35 -0.17
N PHE A 575 14.50 -3.57 -0.61
CA PHE A 575 13.71 -4.53 0.13
C PHE A 575 14.61 -5.27 1.12
N ALA A 576 14.72 -4.73 2.34
CA ALA A 576 15.35 -5.44 3.44
C ALA A 576 14.30 -6.32 4.16
N VAL A 577 14.43 -7.65 4.06
CA VAL A 577 13.67 -8.59 4.89
C VAL A 577 14.00 -8.29 6.35
N THR A 578 12.97 -8.17 7.19
CA THR A 578 13.17 -7.88 8.61
C THR A 578 13.52 -9.20 9.29
N PRO A 579 14.73 -9.34 9.87
CA PRO A 579 15.04 -10.52 10.67
C PRO A 579 14.07 -10.59 11.84
N LYS A 580 13.52 -11.78 12.11
CA LYS A 580 12.67 -12.02 13.28
C LYS A 580 13.48 -12.34 14.54
N THR A 581 14.80 -12.27 14.45
CA THR A 581 15.76 -12.53 15.52
C THR A 581 16.67 -11.32 15.76
N ARG A 582 17.05 -11.10 17.02
CA ARG A 582 17.93 -10.00 17.44
C ARG A 582 19.26 -10.03 16.69
N GLN A 583 19.61 -8.91 16.05
CA GLN A 583 20.95 -8.72 15.45
C GLN A 583 21.90 -8.07 16.46
N GLY A 584 22.65 -8.90 17.20
CA GLY A 584 23.86 -8.49 17.94
C GLY A 584 23.66 -7.94 19.36
N GLU A 585 24.55 -8.36 20.24
CA GLU A 585 24.86 -7.83 21.58
C GLU A 585 26.13 -7.00 21.37
N ASP A 586 26.17 -5.68 21.52
CA ASP A 586 26.65 -5.06 22.77
C ASP A 586 26.44 -3.53 22.82
N ALA A 587 26.11 -2.86 21.71
CA ALA A 587 26.01 -1.40 21.66
C ALA A 587 24.57 -0.90 21.66
N THR A 588 24.29 0.16 22.43
CA THR A 588 23.02 0.89 22.35
C THR A 588 22.94 1.61 20.99
N PRO A 589 21.93 1.36 20.14
CA PRO A 589 21.92 1.81 18.75
C PRO A 589 21.49 3.28 18.61
N TRP A 590 22.16 4.19 19.32
CA TRP A 590 21.89 5.64 19.28
C TRP A 590 21.95 6.23 17.85
N TYR A 591 22.74 5.61 16.97
CA TYR A 591 22.87 6.04 15.59
C TYR A 591 21.54 5.98 14.81
N LEU A 592 20.62 5.08 15.19
CA LEU A 592 19.30 4.94 14.56
C LEU A 592 18.39 6.15 14.84
N PHE A 593 18.62 6.85 15.94
CA PHE A 593 17.80 7.97 16.41
C PHE A 593 18.51 9.32 16.30
N ARG A 594 19.61 9.40 15.52
CA ARG A 594 20.40 10.63 15.35
C ARG A 594 19.54 11.87 15.00
N PRO A 595 18.61 11.82 14.02
CA PRO A 595 17.80 12.99 13.70
C PRO A 595 16.98 13.50 14.89
N GLN A 596 16.39 12.58 15.67
CA GLN A 596 15.62 12.94 16.86
C GLN A 596 16.51 13.53 17.95
N LEU A 597 17.67 12.93 18.21
CA LEU A 597 18.63 13.44 19.20
C LEU A 597 19.17 14.82 18.83
N ILE A 598 19.40 15.09 17.55
CA ILE A 598 19.80 16.41 17.05
C ILE A 598 18.70 17.44 17.31
N VAL A 599 17.45 17.11 17.01
CA VAL A 599 16.31 18.01 17.31
C VAL A 599 16.19 18.28 18.81
N MET A 600 16.33 17.26 19.66
CA MET A 600 16.34 17.44 21.11
C MET A 600 17.46 18.39 21.56
N ALA A 601 18.67 18.23 21.01
CA ALA A 601 19.78 19.12 21.33
C ALA A 601 19.49 20.57 20.91
N PHE A 602 18.94 20.79 19.70
CA PHE A 602 18.54 22.13 19.26
C PHE A 602 17.47 22.75 20.15
N LEU A 603 16.46 21.98 20.58
CA LEU A 603 15.41 22.44 21.49
C LEU A 603 15.99 22.89 22.85
N VAL A 604 16.90 22.09 23.42
CA VAL A 604 17.56 22.44 24.70
C VAL A 604 18.43 23.69 24.56
N VAL A 605 19.26 23.76 23.51
CA VAL A 605 20.11 24.94 23.25
C VAL A 605 19.24 26.18 23.02
N ALA A 606 18.15 26.06 22.25
CA ALA A 606 17.23 27.16 22.02
C ALA A 606 16.54 27.62 23.31
N ALA A 607 16.13 26.69 24.20
CA ALA A 607 15.57 27.04 25.50
C ALA A 607 16.54 27.86 26.34
N VAL A 608 17.82 27.47 26.40
CA VAL A 608 18.87 28.22 27.12
C VAL A 608 19.03 29.62 26.52
N ILE A 609 19.17 29.72 25.19
CA ILE A 609 19.29 31.02 24.50
C ILE A 609 18.07 31.91 24.76
N GLY A 610 16.87 31.34 24.72
CA GLY A 610 15.63 32.06 24.98
C GLY A 610 15.57 32.62 26.41
N VAL A 611 15.97 31.84 27.42
CA VAL A 611 16.04 32.32 28.81
C VAL A 611 17.08 33.43 28.97
N VAL A 612 18.25 33.32 28.33
CA VAL A 612 19.27 34.37 28.36
C VAL A 612 18.76 35.65 27.69
N ARG A 613 18.13 35.56 26.52
CA ARG A 613 17.56 36.71 25.82
C ARG A 613 16.41 37.35 26.59
N LEU A 614 15.62 36.55 27.31
CA LEU A 614 14.60 37.06 28.22
C LEU A 614 15.22 37.88 29.36
N TYR A 615 16.28 37.35 29.99
CA TYR A 615 17.01 38.04 31.05
C TYR A 615 17.62 39.36 30.56
N LEU A 616 18.10 39.40 29.32
CA LEU A 616 18.64 40.60 28.67
C LEU A 616 17.55 41.58 28.17
N GLY A 617 16.26 41.27 28.35
CA GLY A 617 15.15 42.12 27.90
C GLY A 617 14.98 42.18 26.38
N ALA A 618 15.57 41.25 25.62
CA ALA A 618 15.58 41.26 24.16
C ALA A 618 14.31 40.67 23.52
N ILE A 619 13.52 39.91 24.29
CA ILE A 619 12.30 39.22 23.83
C ILE A 619 11.23 39.21 24.92
N SER A 620 9.96 38.98 24.54
CA SER A 620 8.82 39.08 25.46
C SER A 620 8.69 37.87 26.41
N VAL A 621 8.29 38.13 27.66
CA VAL A 621 8.04 37.10 28.68
C VAL A 621 6.99 36.09 28.21
N LEU A 622 5.88 36.57 27.64
CA LEU A 622 4.78 35.72 27.17
C LEU A 622 5.23 34.78 26.05
N GLY A 623 5.97 35.30 25.06
CA GLY A 623 6.43 34.50 23.93
C GLY A 623 7.46 33.46 24.36
N VAL A 624 8.40 33.80 25.24
CA VAL A 624 9.37 32.83 25.77
C VAL A 624 8.67 31.74 26.56
N THR A 625 7.78 32.12 27.47
CA THR A 625 7.04 31.15 28.31
C THR A 625 6.23 30.19 27.44
N ALA A 626 5.49 30.69 26.45
CA ALA A 626 4.71 29.85 25.54
C ALA A 626 5.59 28.86 24.75
N ASN A 627 6.74 29.31 24.23
CA ASN A 627 7.65 28.43 23.48
C ASN A 627 8.39 27.44 24.37
N LEU A 628 8.71 27.80 25.61
CA LEU A 628 9.29 26.86 26.58
C LEU A 628 8.32 25.73 26.93
N VAL A 629 7.01 26.01 27.03
CA VAL A 629 5.98 24.97 27.19
C VAL A 629 6.02 23.99 26.02
N TRP A 630 6.10 24.50 24.78
CA TRP A 630 6.24 23.65 23.59
C TRP A 630 7.54 22.85 23.59
N VAL A 631 8.68 23.45 23.94
CA VAL A 631 9.95 22.73 24.07
C VAL A 631 9.84 21.58 25.07
N VAL A 632 9.23 21.81 26.23
CA VAL A 632 9.04 20.75 27.24
C VAL A 632 8.14 19.64 26.68
N PHE A 633 7.05 19.99 26.02
CA PHE A 633 6.16 19.03 25.35
C PHE A 633 6.90 18.22 24.28
N ASP A 634 7.66 18.87 23.40
CA ASP A 634 8.42 18.24 22.32
C ASP A 634 9.50 17.30 22.86
N LEU A 635 10.25 17.72 23.88
CA LEU A 635 11.22 16.87 24.55
C LEU A 635 10.55 15.67 25.23
N PHE A 636 9.36 15.85 25.79
CA PHE A 636 8.61 14.77 26.41
C PHE A 636 8.10 13.75 25.37
N ILE A 637 7.62 14.21 24.21
CA ILE A 637 7.26 13.36 23.07
C ILE A 637 8.48 12.59 22.55
N LEU A 638 9.59 13.28 22.30
CA LEU A 638 10.83 12.68 21.79
C LEU A 638 11.50 11.75 22.80
N SER A 639 11.26 11.90 24.10
CA SER A 639 11.85 11.05 25.16
C SER A 639 11.62 9.55 24.95
N VAL A 640 10.58 9.16 24.21
CA VAL A 640 10.30 7.76 23.86
C VAL A 640 11.48 7.09 23.14
N VAL A 641 12.23 7.84 22.31
CA VAL A 641 13.36 7.29 21.55
C VAL A 641 14.52 6.89 22.46
N ILE A 642 14.65 7.54 23.62
CA ILE A 642 15.65 7.16 24.64
C ILE A 642 15.31 5.81 25.24
N ARG A 643 14.02 5.59 25.57
CA ARG A 643 13.54 4.30 26.08
C ARG A 643 13.67 3.21 25.02
N ALA A 644 13.30 3.51 23.77
CA ALA A 644 13.45 2.60 22.64
C ALA A 644 14.92 2.21 22.42
N ALA A 645 15.83 3.18 22.37
CA ALA A 645 17.25 2.92 22.19
C ALA A 645 17.85 2.03 23.30
N ARG A 646 17.39 2.19 24.55
CA ARG A 646 17.85 1.42 25.70
C ARG A 646 17.17 0.05 25.84
N TYR A 647 16.13 -0.23 25.07
CA TYR A 647 15.41 -1.51 25.16
C TYR A 647 16.31 -2.67 24.71
N ARG A 648 16.33 -3.74 25.51
CA ARG A 648 17.17 -4.92 25.30
C ARG A 648 16.40 -6.18 24.89
N GLY A 649 15.12 -6.03 24.56
CA GLY A 649 14.21 -7.15 24.30
C GLY A 649 13.47 -7.59 25.58
N PRO A 650 12.56 -8.56 25.45
CA PRO A 650 11.90 -9.18 26.59
C PRO A 650 12.91 -9.95 27.47
N ASP A 651 12.76 -9.85 28.80
CA ASP A 651 13.58 -10.62 29.75
C ASP A 651 13.30 -12.12 29.55
N ARG A 652 14.32 -12.88 29.15
CA ARG A 652 14.19 -14.33 28.89
C ARG A 652 14.15 -15.19 30.16
N GLU A 653 14.17 -14.58 31.35
CA GLU A 653 14.29 -15.26 32.65
C GLU A 653 12.97 -15.88 33.17
N GLY A 654 11.95 -16.07 32.33
CA GLY A 654 10.66 -16.68 32.73
C GLY A 654 10.19 -17.85 31.87
N ALA A 655 10.98 -18.30 30.89
CA ALA A 655 10.64 -19.42 30.02
C ALA A 655 11.43 -20.68 30.43
N THR A 656 11.10 -21.23 31.60
CA THR A 656 11.48 -22.59 32.02
C THR A 656 10.26 -23.32 32.54
#